data_AF-A0A401YV29-F1
#
_entry.id   AF-A0A401YV29-F1
#
_cell.length_a   1.000
_cell.length_b   1.000
_cell.length_c   1.000
_cell.angle_alpha   90.00
_cell.angle_beta   90.00
_cell.angle_gamma   90.00
#
_symmetry.space_group_name_H-M   'P 1'
#
loop_
_entity.id
_entity.type
_entity.pdbx_description
1 polymer ?
#
loop_
_entity_poly.entity_id
_entity_poly.type
_entity_poly.pdbx_seq_one_letter_code
_entity_poly.pdbx_strand_id
1 'polypeptide(L)'
;MANTTVDPRDQWFSSALGGLVTGSGMWYHGILAGFTRVGGYLGGTWTPSAESDGPGRVGDGSWPALIGRIEAVALRAAAPSTGPERREALLALLEVWADTVFADPTVRIRTGNARADATAVRDERGATIATSWPRDGRCDVLQVWTGDAAPPEFGGPVEWVDAPRGWGDAGQLRRLVETVRARGPMPWVAEAGARLAEATGVSRAASALLLTGNAGGINTLPRMEPDQRRELGLGPAELEAGFDELRRLTETDRLEVCAGTLPDDPAELWEPTGADALAERVGAAWVARFGRTIPVPEETLAVLAELDHATLHTPAAQICGAFLAPADHPLSGVDHDPWLAEGLGGVYCTSEGQGVRWFEEFLKSLSGALPVVYAELPAGDPVRAGLPALLAELRARFDHPGLLLDAGYTARMRDSADRLRALFGDRPYVGPIPLTTATFDDGLTIASIAEPTERHPDPSTRLYFRPAYYADDERSALLREVASGGAYTRDVVDLIRGDWSRRVAERITSDALPPGGYECDPAVAAPETVARVAKALSVDTDAAALYLQLLALERPSDRRVRRWNGWNTARHKRAAAALETAGVVVADKRARAGRGVFLPGDWARATHKSLWPMEVWKARLLGVRVIGDRVWDHHTWHLTLPELFAHAWDVVERGDGPA
;
A
#
# COMPACT_ATOMS: atom_id res chain seq x y z
N MET A 1 21.97 -35.94 -18.57
CA MET A 1 21.99 -34.47 -18.40
C MET A 1 22.90 -33.89 -19.48
N ALA A 2 22.37 -33.65 -20.67
CA ALA A 2 23.11 -32.90 -21.69
C ALA A 2 23.24 -31.45 -21.22
N ASN A 3 24.43 -30.86 -21.38
CA ASN A 3 24.67 -29.43 -21.15
C ASN A 3 23.80 -28.62 -22.11
N THR A 4 22.56 -28.33 -21.73
CA THR A 4 21.78 -27.24 -22.32
C THR A 4 22.57 -25.97 -22.03
N THR A 5 23.14 -25.38 -23.07
CA THR A 5 23.78 -24.07 -23.00
C THR A 5 22.72 -23.11 -22.46
N VAL A 6 22.87 -22.68 -21.20
CA VAL A 6 21.95 -21.73 -20.58
C VAL A 6 22.11 -20.42 -21.33
N ASP A 7 21.03 -19.90 -21.90
CA ASP A 7 21.08 -18.59 -22.55
C ASP A 7 21.46 -17.57 -21.48
N PRO A 8 22.53 -16.77 -21.67
CA PRO A 8 22.98 -15.80 -20.68
C PRO A 8 21.92 -14.75 -20.35
N ARG A 9 20.88 -14.59 -21.19
CA ARG A 9 19.74 -13.71 -20.95
C ARG A 9 18.78 -14.27 -19.91
N ASP A 10 18.74 -15.59 -19.69
CA ASP A 10 17.76 -16.23 -18.81
C ASP A 10 17.83 -15.72 -17.36
N GLN A 11 19.02 -15.32 -16.90
CA GLN A 11 19.24 -14.78 -15.55
C GLN A 11 18.46 -13.49 -15.27
N TRP A 12 18.04 -12.77 -16.31
CA TRP A 12 17.38 -11.47 -16.19
C TRP A 12 15.85 -11.56 -16.12
N PHE A 13 15.23 -12.70 -16.50
CA PHE A 13 13.77 -12.81 -16.60
C PHE A 13 13.05 -12.60 -15.27
N SER A 14 13.59 -13.12 -14.17
CA SER A 14 13.03 -12.89 -12.84
C SER A 14 12.85 -11.39 -12.54
N SER A 15 13.88 -10.59 -12.84
CA SER A 15 13.83 -9.13 -12.66
C SER A 15 13.03 -8.40 -13.74
N ALA A 16 13.03 -8.90 -14.98
CA ALA A 16 12.40 -8.22 -16.12
C ALA A 16 10.88 -8.44 -16.15
N LEU A 17 10.41 -9.61 -15.76
CA LEU A 17 8.99 -9.98 -15.68
C LEU A 17 8.39 -9.75 -14.28
N GLY A 18 9.21 -9.39 -13.29
CA GLY A 18 8.78 -9.14 -11.92
C GLY A 18 7.58 -8.19 -11.88
N GLY A 19 6.52 -8.60 -11.18
CA GLY A 19 5.27 -7.86 -11.08
C GLY A 19 4.27 -8.12 -12.20
N LEU A 20 4.70 -8.35 -13.44
CA LEU A 20 3.77 -8.74 -14.53
C LEU A 20 3.29 -10.18 -14.36
N VAL A 21 4.12 -11.02 -13.74
CA VAL A 21 3.78 -12.37 -13.31
C VAL A 21 4.33 -12.62 -11.90
N THR A 22 3.88 -13.67 -11.21
CA THR A 22 4.19 -13.95 -9.80
C THR A 22 5.68 -13.90 -9.47
N GLY A 23 6.54 -14.26 -10.43
CA GLY A 23 7.99 -14.03 -10.37
C GLY A 23 8.68 -14.67 -9.16
N SER A 24 8.02 -15.63 -8.49
CA SER A 24 8.40 -16.12 -7.16
C SER A 24 9.22 -17.42 -7.19
N GLY A 25 9.56 -17.91 -8.39
CA GLY A 25 10.55 -18.98 -8.55
C GLY A 25 10.84 -19.36 -10.00
N MET A 26 12.04 -19.89 -10.22
CA MET A 26 12.44 -20.63 -11.44
C MET A 26 12.56 -19.84 -12.76
N TRP A 27 12.56 -18.50 -12.72
CA TRP A 27 12.78 -17.63 -13.89
C TRP A 27 14.27 -17.36 -14.22
N TYR A 28 15.11 -18.38 -14.12
CA TYR A 28 16.58 -18.22 -14.21
C TYR A 28 17.25 -19.10 -15.26
N HIS A 29 16.60 -20.17 -15.73
CA HIS A 29 17.21 -21.16 -16.61
C HIS A 29 16.22 -21.75 -17.62
N GLY A 30 16.63 -21.83 -18.88
CA GLY A 30 15.91 -22.51 -19.96
C GLY A 30 14.58 -21.87 -20.33
N ILE A 31 14.43 -20.56 -20.13
CA ILE A 31 13.14 -19.86 -20.30
C ILE A 31 12.78 -19.75 -21.77
N LEU A 32 13.66 -19.17 -22.58
CA LEU A 32 13.45 -19.03 -24.03
C LEU A 32 13.28 -20.40 -24.69
N ALA A 33 14.18 -21.34 -24.40
CA ALA A 33 14.09 -22.71 -24.91
C ALA A 33 12.82 -23.43 -24.44
N GLY A 34 12.33 -23.10 -23.24
CA GLY A 34 11.07 -23.59 -22.70
C GLY A 34 9.88 -23.12 -23.51
N PHE A 35 9.78 -21.82 -23.79
CA PHE A 35 8.72 -21.28 -24.64
C PHE A 35 8.77 -21.84 -26.06
N THR A 36 9.96 -22.01 -26.66
CA THR A 36 10.09 -22.68 -27.96
C THR A 36 9.55 -24.11 -27.93
N ARG A 37 9.86 -24.91 -26.89
CA ARG A 37 9.34 -26.27 -26.74
C ARG A 37 7.83 -26.29 -26.53
N VAL A 38 7.31 -25.42 -25.67
CA VAL A 38 5.86 -25.30 -25.41
C VAL A 38 5.12 -24.92 -26.68
N GLY A 39 5.56 -23.86 -27.38
CA GLY A 39 4.98 -23.42 -28.64
C GLY A 39 5.03 -24.52 -29.71
N GLY A 40 6.17 -25.21 -29.84
CA GLY A 40 6.30 -26.32 -30.78
C GLY A 40 5.45 -27.54 -30.42
N TYR A 41 5.28 -27.84 -29.13
CA TYR A 41 4.39 -28.91 -28.69
C TYR A 41 2.93 -28.61 -29.03
N LEU A 42 2.47 -27.40 -28.69
CA LEU A 42 1.10 -26.96 -28.92
C LEU A 42 0.80 -26.79 -30.41
N GLY A 43 1.78 -26.33 -31.20
CA GLY A 43 1.70 -26.20 -32.66
C GLY A 43 2.00 -27.49 -33.44
N GLY A 44 2.30 -28.60 -32.76
CA GLY A 44 2.57 -29.91 -33.40
C GLY A 44 3.92 -30.03 -34.11
N THR A 45 4.81 -29.04 -34.01
CA THR A 45 6.14 -29.05 -34.64
C THR A 45 7.24 -29.65 -33.76
N TRP A 46 6.93 -29.98 -32.50
CA TRP A 46 7.84 -30.62 -31.56
C TRP A 46 7.15 -31.75 -30.79
N THR A 47 7.87 -32.83 -30.50
CA THR A 47 7.36 -33.99 -29.75
C THR A 47 8.36 -34.36 -28.65
N PRO A 48 7.89 -34.70 -27.43
CA PRO A 48 8.78 -35.07 -26.34
C PRO A 48 9.52 -36.38 -26.61
N SER A 49 10.66 -36.57 -25.95
CA SER A 49 11.38 -37.84 -25.96
C SER A 49 10.61 -38.92 -25.20
N ALA A 50 10.96 -40.19 -25.39
CA ALA A 50 10.32 -41.31 -24.69
C ALA A 50 10.42 -41.27 -23.16
N GLU A 51 11.27 -40.39 -22.61
CA GLU A 51 11.49 -40.20 -21.16
C GLU A 51 10.72 -38.99 -20.60
N SER A 52 9.94 -38.27 -21.41
CA SER A 52 9.23 -37.05 -21.01
C SER A 52 7.77 -37.06 -21.47
N ASP A 53 6.87 -36.71 -20.56
CA ASP A 53 5.43 -36.73 -20.83
C ASP A 53 4.89 -35.41 -21.45
N GLY A 54 5.75 -34.45 -21.81
CA GLY A 54 5.34 -33.14 -22.35
C GLY A 54 6.48 -32.14 -22.59
N PRO A 55 6.16 -30.86 -22.92
CA PRO A 55 7.18 -29.83 -23.21
C PRO A 55 8.00 -29.35 -22.01
N GLY A 56 7.61 -29.77 -20.79
CA GLY A 56 8.13 -29.27 -19.53
C GLY A 56 7.50 -27.93 -19.14
N ARG A 57 7.81 -27.47 -17.92
CA ARG A 57 7.32 -26.19 -17.39
C ARG A 57 8.30 -25.06 -17.65
N VAL A 58 7.76 -23.85 -17.71
CA VAL A 58 8.53 -22.60 -17.88
C VAL A 58 8.27 -21.71 -16.68
N GLY A 59 9.35 -21.24 -16.04
CA GLY A 59 9.25 -20.43 -14.82
C GLY A 59 8.50 -21.14 -13.69
N ASP A 60 7.73 -20.37 -12.93
CA ASP A 60 6.81 -20.87 -11.90
C ASP A 60 5.43 -21.30 -12.44
N GLY A 61 5.20 -21.16 -13.75
CA GLY A 61 3.95 -21.54 -14.41
C GLY A 61 2.89 -20.43 -14.55
N SER A 62 3.21 -19.21 -14.12
CA SER A 62 2.31 -18.04 -14.15
C SER A 62 2.17 -17.36 -15.54
N TRP A 63 3.07 -17.68 -16.47
CA TRP A 63 3.12 -17.07 -17.80
C TRP A 63 1.84 -17.14 -18.66
N PRO A 64 0.90 -18.10 -18.50
CA PRO A 64 -0.34 -18.09 -19.28
C PRO A 64 -1.17 -16.81 -19.11
N ALA A 65 -0.98 -16.07 -18.01
CA ALA A 65 -1.61 -14.76 -17.80
C ALA A 65 -1.25 -13.73 -18.90
N LEU A 66 -0.11 -13.89 -19.57
CA LEU A 66 0.37 -13.04 -20.66
C LEU A 66 -0.34 -13.30 -21.99
N ILE A 67 -1.07 -14.40 -22.16
CA ILE A 67 -1.79 -14.71 -23.40
C ILE A 67 -2.90 -13.67 -23.59
N GLY A 68 -2.88 -12.99 -24.75
CA GLY A 68 -3.76 -11.86 -25.05
C GLY A 68 -3.43 -10.57 -24.30
N ARG A 69 -2.35 -10.53 -23.51
CA ARG A 69 -1.88 -9.37 -22.72
C ARG A 69 -0.35 -9.17 -22.82
N ILE A 70 0.27 -9.74 -23.87
CA ILE A 70 1.73 -9.73 -24.05
C ILE A 70 2.26 -8.31 -24.28
N GLU A 71 1.37 -7.37 -24.62
CA GLU A 71 1.68 -5.95 -24.73
C GLU A 71 2.25 -5.34 -23.45
N ALA A 72 1.93 -5.85 -22.26
CA ALA A 72 2.55 -5.39 -21.01
C ALA A 72 4.07 -5.63 -21.02
N VAL A 73 4.50 -6.74 -21.60
CA VAL A 73 5.92 -7.08 -21.81
C VAL A 73 6.53 -6.20 -22.90
N ALA A 74 5.80 -5.97 -24.00
CA ALA A 74 6.21 -5.10 -25.09
C ALA A 74 6.43 -3.64 -24.63
N LEU A 75 5.47 -3.09 -23.88
CA LEU A 75 5.55 -1.74 -23.32
C LEU A 75 6.77 -1.61 -22.40
N ARG A 76 6.97 -2.58 -21.50
CA ARG A 76 8.14 -2.61 -20.62
C ARG A 76 9.46 -2.74 -21.40
N ALA A 77 9.51 -3.50 -22.49
CA ALA A 77 10.70 -3.61 -23.34
C ALA A 77 11.03 -2.28 -24.03
N ALA A 78 10.01 -1.57 -24.53
CA ALA A 78 10.16 -0.26 -25.16
C ALA A 78 10.48 0.87 -24.15
N ALA A 79 10.11 0.70 -22.88
CA ALA A 79 10.23 1.75 -21.88
C ALA A 79 11.68 2.23 -21.64
N PRO A 80 11.87 3.55 -21.41
CA PRO A 80 13.17 4.14 -21.12
C PRO A 80 13.79 3.60 -19.83
N SER A 81 12.97 3.42 -18.79
CA SER A 81 13.40 2.94 -17.47
C SER A 81 13.88 1.48 -17.42
N THR A 82 13.79 0.74 -18.52
CA THR A 82 14.25 -0.66 -18.58
C THR A 82 15.76 -0.72 -18.86
N GLY A 83 16.51 -1.45 -18.05
CA GLY A 83 17.95 -1.63 -18.24
C GLY A 83 18.26 -2.41 -19.53
N PRO A 84 19.43 -2.22 -20.17
CA PRO A 84 19.76 -2.83 -21.45
C PRO A 84 19.70 -4.37 -21.42
N GLU A 85 20.19 -5.01 -20.36
CA GLU A 85 20.17 -6.47 -20.23
C GLU A 85 18.75 -7.01 -20.04
N ARG A 86 17.94 -6.33 -19.23
CA ARG A 86 16.52 -6.67 -19.04
C ARG A 86 15.74 -6.45 -20.34
N ARG A 87 15.99 -5.35 -21.03
CA ARG A 87 15.36 -5.04 -22.33
C ARG A 87 15.64 -6.15 -23.33
N GLU A 88 16.90 -6.53 -23.51
CA GLU A 88 17.23 -7.60 -24.47
C GLU A 88 16.62 -8.96 -24.08
N ALA A 89 16.52 -9.28 -22.79
CA ALA A 89 15.79 -10.47 -22.35
C ALA A 89 14.29 -10.41 -22.72
N LEU A 90 13.62 -9.27 -22.50
CA LEU A 90 12.21 -9.08 -22.89
C LEU A 90 12.04 -9.14 -24.41
N LEU A 91 12.92 -8.51 -25.19
CA LEU A 91 12.86 -8.55 -26.65
C LEU A 91 13.03 -9.99 -27.17
N ALA A 92 13.99 -10.74 -26.63
CA ALA A 92 14.18 -12.15 -26.98
C ALA A 92 12.95 -13.01 -26.66
N LEU A 93 12.26 -12.72 -25.55
CA LEU A 93 11.01 -13.39 -25.23
C LEU A 93 9.91 -13.07 -26.24
N LEU A 94 9.77 -11.79 -26.65
CA LEU A 94 8.78 -11.38 -27.64
C LEU A 94 9.05 -12.02 -29.02
N GLU A 95 10.31 -12.20 -29.40
CA GLU A 95 10.69 -12.93 -30.61
C GLU A 95 10.25 -14.40 -30.54
N VAL A 96 10.59 -15.10 -29.45
CA VAL A 96 10.17 -16.50 -29.27
C VAL A 96 8.66 -16.59 -29.24
N TRP A 97 7.98 -15.67 -28.56
CA TRP A 97 6.52 -15.61 -28.47
C TRP A 97 5.86 -15.46 -29.85
N ALA A 98 6.43 -14.63 -30.72
CA ALA A 98 5.97 -14.40 -32.10
C ALA A 98 6.03 -15.65 -32.99
N ASP A 99 6.85 -16.64 -32.62
CA ASP A 99 6.97 -17.92 -33.33
C ASP A 99 6.07 -19.03 -32.72
N THR A 100 5.29 -18.70 -31.67
CA THR A 100 4.37 -19.66 -31.03
C THR A 100 2.92 -19.45 -31.46
N VAL A 101 2.09 -20.46 -31.15
CA VAL A 101 0.63 -20.39 -31.32
C VAL A 101 -0.03 -19.26 -30.51
N PHE A 102 0.67 -18.65 -29.55
CA PHE A 102 0.14 -17.56 -28.72
C PHE A 102 0.06 -16.23 -29.46
N ALA A 103 0.77 -16.08 -30.58
CA ALA A 103 0.77 -14.89 -31.42
C ALA A 103 -0.14 -15.03 -32.66
N ASP A 104 -0.87 -16.16 -32.78
CA ASP A 104 -1.84 -16.40 -33.85
C ASP A 104 -3.26 -16.07 -33.35
N PRO A 105 -3.90 -15.00 -33.85
CA PRO A 105 -5.23 -14.59 -33.39
C PRO A 105 -6.35 -15.57 -33.77
N THR A 106 -6.08 -16.50 -34.69
CA THR A 106 -7.05 -17.52 -35.14
C THR A 106 -7.11 -18.72 -34.20
N VAL A 107 -6.05 -18.94 -33.41
CA VAL A 107 -5.95 -20.07 -32.49
C VAL A 107 -6.85 -19.82 -31.28
N ARG A 108 -7.69 -20.80 -30.96
CA ARG A 108 -8.46 -20.78 -29.71
C ARG A 108 -7.59 -21.32 -28.58
N ILE A 109 -7.62 -20.62 -27.44
CA ILE A 109 -6.86 -20.96 -26.24
C ILE A 109 -7.76 -20.78 -25.02
N ARG A 110 -7.68 -21.69 -24.06
CA ARG A 110 -8.32 -21.53 -22.75
C ARG A 110 -7.44 -22.05 -21.61
N THR A 111 -7.63 -21.52 -20.42
CA THR A 111 -6.96 -21.93 -19.19
C THR A 111 -7.96 -22.48 -18.18
N GLY A 112 -7.50 -23.34 -17.28
CA GLY A 112 -8.34 -23.93 -16.25
C GLY A 112 -7.51 -24.63 -15.18
N ASN A 113 -8.17 -25.37 -14.28
CA ASN A 113 -7.51 -26.14 -13.24
C ASN A 113 -7.93 -27.62 -13.32
N ALA A 114 -6.97 -28.53 -13.27
CA ALA A 114 -7.22 -29.97 -13.40
C ALA A 114 -6.43 -30.79 -12.37
N ARG A 115 -6.84 -32.03 -12.11
CA ARG A 115 -6.00 -32.98 -11.37
C ARG A 115 -4.73 -33.27 -12.15
N ALA A 116 -3.62 -33.39 -11.44
CA ALA A 116 -2.30 -33.62 -12.02
C ALA A 116 -2.08 -35.09 -12.44
N ASP A 117 -3.00 -35.65 -13.23
CA ASP A 117 -2.97 -37.05 -13.69
C ASP A 117 -1.99 -37.26 -14.87
N ALA A 118 -1.67 -36.19 -15.59
CA ALA A 118 -0.69 -36.13 -16.66
C ALA A 118 -0.03 -34.75 -16.69
N THR A 119 1.03 -34.58 -17.50
CA THR A 119 1.67 -33.26 -17.71
C THR A 119 1.37 -32.67 -19.07
N ALA A 120 1.06 -33.49 -20.08
CA ALA A 120 0.54 -33.04 -21.36
C ALA A 120 -0.23 -34.16 -22.08
N VAL A 121 -1.11 -33.78 -22.99
CA VAL A 121 -1.80 -34.67 -23.94
C VAL A 121 -2.03 -33.92 -25.24
N ARG A 122 -1.84 -34.60 -26.39
CA ARG A 122 -2.04 -34.01 -27.72
C ARG A 122 -2.55 -35.05 -28.70
N ASP A 123 -3.47 -34.63 -29.55
CA ASP A 123 -3.90 -35.35 -30.75
C ASP A 123 -4.12 -34.38 -31.91
N GLU A 124 -4.79 -34.81 -32.98
CA GLU A 124 -5.09 -34.00 -34.17
C GLU A 124 -6.05 -32.82 -33.93
N ARG A 125 -6.80 -32.83 -32.82
CA ARG A 125 -7.78 -31.80 -32.43
C ARG A 125 -7.15 -30.68 -31.59
N GLY A 126 -6.00 -30.95 -30.99
CA GLY A 126 -5.20 -29.96 -30.26
C GLY A 126 -4.41 -30.55 -29.11
N ALA A 127 -4.08 -29.72 -28.13
CA ALA A 127 -3.23 -30.10 -27.01
C ALA A 127 -3.68 -29.48 -25.68
N THR A 128 -3.47 -30.20 -24.58
CA THR A 128 -3.58 -29.68 -23.20
C THR A 128 -2.27 -29.92 -22.47
N ILE A 129 -1.76 -28.91 -21.76
CA ILE A 129 -0.51 -28.99 -20.97
C ILE A 129 -0.73 -28.48 -19.54
N ALA A 130 0.00 -29.06 -18.58
CA ALA A 130 0.11 -28.52 -17.23
C ALA A 130 1.16 -27.39 -17.21
N THR A 131 0.78 -26.22 -16.71
CA THR A 131 1.63 -25.02 -16.69
C THR A 131 2.26 -24.80 -15.32
N SER A 132 1.53 -25.07 -14.22
CA SER A 132 2.00 -24.91 -12.85
C SER A 132 2.29 -26.23 -12.14
N TRP A 133 3.08 -26.16 -11.06
CA TRP A 133 3.39 -27.32 -10.22
C TRP A 133 2.15 -27.78 -9.43
N PRO A 134 1.95 -29.10 -9.25
CA PRO A 134 0.78 -29.58 -8.52
C PRO A 134 0.79 -29.06 -7.08
N ARG A 135 -0.29 -28.43 -6.65
CA ARG A 135 -0.58 -28.09 -5.25
C ARG A 135 -1.86 -28.82 -4.85
N ASP A 136 -1.78 -29.60 -3.78
CA ASP A 136 -2.88 -30.45 -3.31
C ASP A 136 -3.48 -31.35 -4.40
N GLY A 137 -2.62 -31.87 -5.29
CA GLY A 137 -3.00 -32.77 -6.39
C GLY A 137 -3.61 -32.08 -7.61
N ARG A 138 -3.67 -30.74 -7.65
CA ARG A 138 -4.20 -29.95 -8.77
C ARG A 138 -3.14 -29.05 -9.39
N CYS A 139 -3.26 -28.79 -10.69
CA CYS A 139 -2.40 -27.89 -11.43
C CYS A 139 -3.20 -27.05 -12.43
N ASP A 140 -2.63 -25.92 -12.82
CA ASP A 140 -3.21 -25.07 -13.85
C ASP A 140 -2.86 -25.63 -15.22
N VAL A 141 -3.85 -25.66 -16.09
CA VAL A 141 -3.76 -26.23 -17.43
C VAL A 141 -4.06 -25.20 -18.50
N LEU A 142 -3.40 -25.37 -19.65
CA LEU A 142 -3.60 -24.58 -20.86
C LEU A 142 -4.00 -25.53 -21.99
N GLN A 143 -5.04 -25.18 -22.73
CA GLN A 143 -5.53 -25.95 -23.87
C GLN A 143 -5.58 -25.12 -25.14
N VAL A 144 -5.20 -25.73 -26.26
CA VAL A 144 -5.10 -25.11 -27.58
C VAL A 144 -5.82 -25.98 -28.62
N TRP A 145 -6.57 -25.36 -29.53
CA TRP A 145 -7.30 -26.01 -30.62
C TRP A 145 -6.50 -25.94 -31.92
N THR A 146 -6.53 -27.03 -32.67
CA THR A 146 -6.06 -27.08 -34.07
C THR A 146 -7.22 -27.20 -35.08
N GLY A 147 -8.47 -27.28 -34.61
CA GLY A 147 -9.70 -27.33 -35.42
C GLY A 147 -10.96 -27.11 -34.56
N ASP A 148 -12.13 -27.52 -35.04
CA ASP A 148 -13.42 -27.26 -34.35
C ASP A 148 -13.73 -28.25 -33.21
N ALA A 149 -13.13 -29.44 -33.24
CA ALA A 149 -13.38 -30.48 -32.25
C ALA A 149 -12.61 -30.19 -30.94
N ALA A 150 -13.19 -30.60 -29.81
CA ALA A 150 -12.55 -30.42 -28.51
C ALA A 150 -11.22 -31.21 -28.43
N PRO A 151 -10.11 -30.56 -28.02
CA PRO A 151 -8.83 -31.22 -27.80
C PRO A 151 -8.90 -32.22 -26.63
N PRO A 152 -7.94 -33.13 -26.53
CA PRO A 152 -7.89 -34.09 -25.43
C PRO A 152 -7.62 -33.37 -24.10
N GLU A 153 -8.18 -33.90 -23.01
CA GLU A 153 -8.07 -33.37 -21.65
C GLU A 153 -7.53 -34.45 -20.70
N PHE A 154 -6.96 -34.03 -19.57
CA PHE A 154 -6.61 -34.90 -18.44
C PHE A 154 -7.09 -34.30 -17.13
N GLY A 155 -7.27 -35.14 -16.10
CA GLY A 155 -7.50 -34.68 -14.74
C GLY A 155 -8.89 -34.15 -14.41
N GLY A 156 -9.85 -34.24 -15.33
CA GLY A 156 -11.21 -33.73 -15.17
C GLY A 156 -11.23 -32.23 -14.82
N PRO A 157 -10.91 -31.34 -15.78
CA PRO A 157 -10.74 -29.92 -15.54
C PRO A 157 -12.02 -29.28 -14.96
N VAL A 158 -11.84 -28.36 -14.02
CA VAL A 158 -12.90 -27.52 -13.48
C VAL A 158 -12.72 -26.11 -14.05
N GLU A 159 -13.83 -25.53 -14.51
CA GLU A 159 -13.95 -24.11 -14.85
C GLU A 159 -12.93 -23.62 -15.89
N TRP A 160 -13.24 -23.90 -17.15
CA TRP A 160 -12.49 -23.39 -18.27
C TRP A 160 -12.80 -21.90 -18.53
N VAL A 161 -11.74 -21.11 -18.71
CA VAL A 161 -11.81 -19.69 -19.07
C VAL A 161 -11.10 -19.51 -20.41
N ASP A 162 -11.82 -19.04 -21.44
CA ASP A 162 -11.19 -18.69 -22.72
C ASP A 162 -10.17 -17.57 -22.49
N ALA A 163 -8.97 -17.72 -23.06
CA ALA A 163 -7.93 -16.70 -22.96
C ALA A 163 -8.39 -15.44 -23.73
N PRO A 164 -8.08 -14.24 -23.24
CA PRO A 164 -8.44 -13.02 -23.94
C PRO A 164 -7.72 -12.94 -25.28
N ARG A 165 -8.29 -12.16 -26.19
CA ARG A 165 -7.65 -11.76 -27.44
C ARG A 165 -7.26 -10.29 -27.31
N GLY A 166 -6.06 -9.95 -27.76
CA GLY A 166 -5.51 -8.61 -27.62
C GLY A 166 -4.35 -8.38 -28.58
N TRP A 167 -3.69 -7.24 -28.41
CA TRP A 167 -2.49 -6.86 -29.15
C TRP A 167 -1.38 -7.92 -28.97
N GLY A 168 -0.56 -8.11 -30.00
CA GLY A 168 0.62 -8.96 -29.95
C GLY A 168 0.60 -10.11 -30.96
N ASP A 169 0.06 -9.86 -32.16
CA ASP A 169 0.26 -10.80 -33.26
C ASP A 169 1.74 -10.88 -33.67
N ALA A 170 2.09 -11.93 -34.41
CA ALA A 170 3.47 -12.20 -34.80
C ALA A 170 4.12 -11.07 -35.62
N GLY A 171 3.32 -10.26 -36.33
CA GLY A 171 3.80 -9.10 -37.08
C GLY A 171 4.06 -7.89 -36.17
N GLN A 172 3.13 -7.59 -35.26
CA GLN A 172 3.26 -6.52 -34.26
C GLN A 172 4.47 -6.73 -33.36
N LEU A 173 4.65 -7.96 -32.84
CA LEU A 173 5.77 -8.31 -31.98
C LEU A 173 7.12 -8.12 -32.68
N ARG A 174 7.27 -8.62 -33.92
CA ARG A 174 8.50 -8.46 -34.70
C ARG A 174 8.80 -7.00 -35.03
N ARG A 175 7.78 -6.22 -35.44
CA ARG A 175 7.93 -4.78 -35.70
C ARG A 175 8.39 -4.01 -34.46
N LEU A 176 7.81 -4.29 -33.30
CA LEU A 176 8.26 -3.67 -32.04
C LEU A 176 9.73 -4.03 -31.75
N VAL A 177 10.09 -5.31 -31.84
CA VAL A 177 11.46 -5.76 -31.57
C VAL A 177 12.48 -5.08 -32.50
N GLU A 178 12.19 -5.05 -33.79
CA GLU A 178 13.01 -4.36 -34.79
C GLU A 178 13.15 -2.87 -34.47
N THR A 179 12.03 -2.21 -34.12
CA THR A 179 12.01 -0.78 -33.83
C THR A 179 12.83 -0.44 -32.58
N VAL A 180 12.66 -1.19 -31.48
CA VAL A 180 13.42 -0.98 -30.24
C VAL A 180 14.92 -1.21 -30.45
N ARG A 181 15.31 -2.24 -31.21
CA ARG A 181 16.74 -2.49 -31.50
C ARG A 181 17.33 -1.43 -32.42
N ALA A 182 16.54 -0.89 -33.36
CA ALA A 182 17.01 0.12 -34.30
C ALA A 182 17.09 1.53 -33.69
N ARG A 183 16.10 1.92 -32.87
CA ARG A 183 15.94 3.28 -32.34
C ARG A 183 16.30 3.42 -30.86
N GLY A 184 16.47 2.32 -30.14
CA GLY A 184 16.58 2.31 -28.68
C GLY A 184 15.21 2.42 -28.00
N PRO A 185 15.16 2.74 -26.69
CA PRO A 185 13.89 2.92 -25.99
C PRO A 185 13.04 4.05 -26.57
N MET A 186 11.73 4.01 -26.31
CA MET A 186 10.83 5.12 -26.61
C MET A 186 11.17 6.36 -25.77
N PRO A 187 10.95 7.59 -26.28
CA PRO A 187 11.26 8.81 -25.54
C PRO A 187 10.37 8.98 -24.30
N TRP A 188 10.96 9.50 -23.21
CA TRP A 188 10.19 9.91 -22.03
C TRP A 188 9.68 11.35 -22.17
N VAL A 189 8.38 11.55 -21.92
CA VAL A 189 7.73 12.87 -21.91
C VAL A 189 7.00 13.06 -20.57
N ALA A 190 7.52 13.92 -19.71
CA ALA A 190 7.01 14.10 -18.34
C ALA A 190 5.55 14.60 -18.32
N GLU A 191 5.17 15.40 -19.32
CA GLU A 191 3.84 15.97 -19.51
C GLU A 191 2.79 14.88 -19.79
N ALA A 192 3.18 13.75 -20.41
CA ALA A 192 2.30 12.60 -20.58
C ALA A 192 1.97 11.94 -19.23
N GLY A 193 2.95 11.82 -18.34
CA GLY A 193 2.74 11.37 -16.96
C GLY A 193 1.80 12.30 -16.18
N ALA A 194 1.95 13.62 -16.33
CA ALA A 194 1.09 14.59 -15.66
C ALA A 194 -0.37 14.53 -16.14
N ARG A 195 -0.60 14.37 -17.45
CA ARG A 195 -1.97 14.19 -17.99
C ARG A 195 -2.61 12.88 -17.56
N LEU A 196 -1.82 11.80 -17.49
CA LEU A 196 -2.33 10.53 -16.95
C LEU A 196 -2.76 10.70 -15.49
N ALA A 197 -1.98 11.38 -14.67
CA ALA A 197 -2.32 11.68 -13.27
C ALA A 197 -3.63 12.47 -13.17
N GLU A 198 -3.82 13.50 -13.99
CA GLU A 198 -5.05 14.30 -14.02
C GLU A 198 -6.29 13.51 -14.47
N ALA A 199 -6.12 12.64 -15.48
CA ALA A 199 -7.18 11.83 -16.05
C ALA A 199 -7.66 10.71 -15.10
N THR A 200 -6.75 10.16 -14.30
CA THR A 200 -7.02 8.97 -13.47
C THR A 200 -7.17 9.28 -11.99
N GLY A 201 -6.48 10.31 -11.51
CA GLY A 201 -6.38 10.66 -10.08
C GLY A 201 -5.24 9.96 -9.33
N VAL A 202 -4.40 9.16 -10.00
CA VAL A 202 -3.21 8.55 -9.39
C VAL A 202 -2.06 9.58 -9.32
N SER A 203 -1.09 9.34 -8.43
CA SER A 203 0.06 10.26 -8.33
C SER A 203 0.88 10.34 -9.62
N ARG A 204 1.68 11.39 -9.75
CA ARG A 204 2.69 11.52 -10.82
C ARG A 204 3.64 10.32 -10.87
N ALA A 205 4.04 9.82 -9.72
CA ALA A 205 4.95 8.67 -9.61
C ALA A 205 4.29 7.39 -10.13
N ALA A 206 3.07 7.09 -9.67
CA ALA A 206 2.29 5.96 -10.15
C ALA A 206 2.00 6.07 -11.66
N SER A 207 1.67 7.27 -12.15
CA SER A 207 1.47 7.52 -13.58
C SER A 207 2.71 7.18 -14.41
N ALA A 208 3.90 7.59 -13.95
CA ALA A 208 5.15 7.24 -14.63
C ALA A 208 5.44 5.73 -14.61
N LEU A 209 5.11 5.04 -13.52
CA LEU A 209 5.24 3.59 -13.41
C LEU A 209 4.26 2.86 -14.36
N LEU A 210 3.04 3.35 -14.51
CA LEU A 210 2.04 2.81 -15.44
C LEU A 210 2.49 2.98 -16.90
N LEU A 211 2.94 4.17 -17.29
CA LEU A 211 3.42 4.46 -18.66
C LEU A 211 4.67 3.69 -19.08
N THR A 212 5.40 3.13 -18.11
CA THR A 212 6.58 2.32 -18.36
C THR A 212 6.31 0.81 -18.22
N GLY A 213 5.05 0.42 -18.02
CA GLY A 213 4.67 -0.97 -17.78
C GLY A 213 5.28 -1.53 -16.50
N ASN A 214 5.65 -0.68 -15.52
CA ASN A 214 6.36 -1.05 -14.30
C ASN A 214 5.53 -0.78 -13.04
N ALA A 215 4.29 -1.27 -13.01
CA ALA A 215 3.33 -1.06 -11.91
C ALA A 215 3.62 -1.87 -10.61
N GLY A 216 4.87 -2.30 -10.38
CA GLY A 216 5.30 -2.97 -9.14
C GLY A 216 4.90 -4.46 -8.97
N GLY A 217 5.24 -5.02 -7.80
CA GLY A 217 4.88 -6.37 -7.32
C GLY A 217 5.56 -6.73 -5.99
N ILE A 218 5.10 -7.79 -5.29
CA ILE A 218 5.61 -8.20 -3.95
C ILE A 218 7.14 -8.43 -3.92
N ASN A 219 7.77 -8.64 -5.08
CA ASN A 219 9.20 -8.88 -5.23
C ASN A 219 9.81 -8.12 -6.42
N THR A 220 9.37 -6.89 -6.76
CA THR A 220 10.06 -6.07 -7.78
C THR A 220 11.45 -5.63 -7.29
N LEU A 221 12.39 -6.56 -7.36
CA LEU A 221 13.81 -6.37 -7.14
C LEU A 221 14.57 -6.74 -8.44
N PRO A 222 15.60 -5.95 -8.83
CA PRO A 222 16.05 -4.75 -8.15
C PRO A 222 15.10 -3.57 -8.40
N ARG A 223 14.99 -2.69 -7.40
CA ARG A 223 14.35 -1.39 -7.58
C ARG A 223 15.08 -0.63 -8.69
N MET A 224 14.34 0.23 -9.37
CA MET A 224 14.87 1.06 -10.46
C MET A 224 16.20 1.73 -10.08
N GLU A 225 17.21 1.57 -10.94
CA GLU A 225 18.56 2.10 -10.71
C GLU A 225 18.56 3.65 -10.72
N PRO A 226 19.54 4.33 -10.09
CA PRO A 226 19.58 5.78 -10.03
C PRO A 226 19.41 6.48 -11.40
N ASP A 227 19.99 5.92 -12.45
CA ASP A 227 19.94 6.50 -13.79
C ASP A 227 18.55 6.38 -14.41
N GLN A 228 17.91 5.23 -14.24
CA GLN A 228 16.53 4.98 -14.67
C GLN A 228 15.53 5.89 -13.95
N ARG A 229 15.72 6.14 -12.66
CA ARG A 229 14.87 7.07 -11.88
C ARG A 229 15.05 8.51 -12.34
N ARG A 230 16.29 8.92 -12.64
CA ARG A 230 16.60 10.25 -13.17
C ARG A 230 15.94 10.47 -14.53
N GLU A 231 15.87 9.44 -15.36
CA GLU A 231 15.20 9.50 -16.66
C GLU A 231 13.69 9.80 -16.53
N LEU A 232 13.02 9.22 -15.51
CA LEU A 232 11.62 9.55 -15.20
C LEU A 232 11.45 10.87 -14.42
N GLY A 233 12.55 11.48 -13.99
CA GLY A 233 12.54 12.67 -13.13
C GLY A 233 12.02 12.40 -11.71
N LEU A 234 12.10 11.16 -11.21
CA LEU A 234 11.56 10.77 -9.91
C LEU A 234 12.62 10.70 -8.80
N GLY A 235 12.29 11.27 -7.64
CA GLY A 235 13.09 11.10 -6.42
C GLY A 235 12.99 9.68 -5.84
N PRO A 236 13.92 9.23 -4.98
CA PRO A 236 13.83 7.91 -4.34
C PRO A 236 12.55 7.71 -3.51
N ALA A 237 12.14 8.71 -2.73
CA ALA A 237 10.94 8.65 -1.89
C ALA A 237 9.66 8.72 -2.72
N GLU A 238 9.65 9.56 -3.75
CA GLU A 238 8.54 9.67 -4.72
C GLU A 238 8.30 8.35 -5.45
N LEU A 239 9.38 7.68 -5.90
CA LEU A 239 9.28 6.36 -6.51
C LEU A 239 8.70 5.30 -5.56
N GLU A 240 9.17 5.29 -4.30
CA GLU A 240 8.66 4.36 -3.30
C GLU A 240 7.16 4.57 -3.05
N ALA A 241 6.73 5.82 -2.94
CA ALA A 241 5.32 6.16 -2.80
C ALA A 241 4.49 5.69 -4.02
N GLY A 242 5.00 5.85 -5.24
CA GLY A 242 4.36 5.35 -6.46
C GLY A 242 4.22 3.82 -6.47
N PHE A 243 5.24 3.08 -6.05
CA PHE A 243 5.13 1.62 -5.92
C PHE A 243 4.16 1.19 -4.82
N ASP A 244 4.14 1.90 -3.68
CA ASP A 244 3.20 1.60 -2.60
C ASP A 244 1.74 1.88 -3.03
N GLU A 245 1.49 2.96 -3.77
CA GLU A 245 0.18 3.26 -4.36
C GLU A 245 -0.33 2.12 -5.25
N LEU A 246 0.55 1.52 -6.05
CA LEU A 246 0.21 0.41 -6.96
C LEU A 246 0.32 -0.98 -6.31
N ARG A 247 0.74 -1.09 -5.04
CA ARG A 247 1.04 -2.37 -4.37
C ARG A 247 -0.17 -3.29 -4.25
N ARG A 248 -1.38 -2.74 -4.22
CA ARG A 248 -2.64 -3.50 -4.11
C ARG A 248 -3.15 -4.04 -5.45
N LEU A 249 -2.56 -3.65 -6.58
CA LEU A 249 -2.92 -4.25 -7.87
C LEU A 249 -2.60 -5.74 -7.84
N THR A 250 -3.53 -6.57 -8.33
CA THR A 250 -3.26 -7.96 -8.63
C THR A 250 -2.38 -8.09 -9.88
N GLU A 251 -1.89 -9.30 -10.14
CA GLU A 251 -1.19 -9.59 -11.41
C GLU A 251 -2.08 -9.28 -12.61
N THR A 252 -3.31 -9.78 -12.59
CA THR A 252 -4.31 -9.52 -13.61
C THR A 252 -4.57 -8.03 -13.78
N ASP A 253 -4.73 -7.28 -12.68
CA ASP A 253 -4.91 -5.82 -12.75
C ASP A 253 -3.78 -5.12 -13.51
N ARG A 254 -2.52 -5.47 -13.22
CA ARG A 254 -1.36 -4.86 -13.88
C ARG A 254 -1.31 -5.17 -15.38
N LEU A 255 -1.67 -6.39 -15.76
CA LEU A 255 -1.72 -6.80 -17.16
C LEU A 255 -2.89 -6.12 -17.90
N GLU A 256 -4.07 -6.05 -17.28
CA GLU A 256 -5.27 -5.44 -17.86
C GLU A 256 -5.15 -3.92 -18.03
N VAL A 257 -4.45 -3.22 -17.12
CA VAL A 257 -4.18 -1.78 -17.31
C VAL A 257 -3.26 -1.52 -18.50
N CYS A 258 -2.41 -2.49 -18.85
CA CYS A 258 -1.60 -2.41 -20.06
C CYS A 258 -2.36 -2.93 -21.29
N ALA A 259 -3.48 -3.64 -21.12
CA ALA A 259 -4.17 -4.31 -22.21
C ALA A 259 -4.87 -3.31 -23.15
N GLY A 260 -4.70 -3.46 -24.46
CA GLY A 260 -5.18 -2.56 -25.50
C GLY A 260 -4.53 -1.16 -25.50
N THR A 261 -3.36 -0.99 -24.89
CA THR A 261 -2.73 0.33 -24.75
C THR A 261 -1.63 0.61 -25.77
N LEU A 262 -1.14 -0.41 -26.46
CA LEU A 262 -0.21 -0.21 -27.57
C LEU A 262 -0.93 0.06 -28.90
N PRO A 263 -0.37 0.92 -29.78
CA PRO A 263 -0.92 1.16 -31.11
C PRO A 263 -0.73 -0.06 -32.03
N ASP A 264 -1.56 -0.17 -33.06
CA ASP A 264 -1.47 -1.27 -34.05
C ASP A 264 -0.11 -1.29 -34.77
N ASP A 265 0.41 -0.11 -35.11
CA ASP A 265 1.81 0.07 -35.49
C ASP A 265 2.65 0.53 -34.29
N PRO A 266 3.52 -0.33 -33.73
CA PRO A 266 4.28 0.00 -32.53
C PRO A 266 5.25 1.18 -32.74
N ALA A 267 5.61 1.49 -33.99
CA ALA A 267 6.49 2.62 -34.32
C ALA A 267 5.90 3.97 -33.89
N GLU A 268 4.58 4.08 -33.76
CA GLU A 268 3.89 5.28 -33.29
C GLU A 268 4.33 5.74 -31.89
N LEU A 269 4.87 4.83 -31.05
CA LEU A 269 5.43 5.19 -29.74
C LEU A 269 6.63 6.17 -29.83
N TRP A 270 7.33 6.20 -30.97
CA TRP A 270 8.46 7.11 -31.20
C TRP A 270 8.06 8.41 -31.89
N GLU A 271 6.80 8.54 -32.30
CA GLU A 271 6.30 9.76 -32.92
C GLU A 271 6.08 10.86 -31.87
N PRO A 272 6.10 12.15 -32.26
CA PRO A 272 5.99 13.27 -31.31
C PRO A 272 4.74 13.21 -30.39
N THR A 273 3.64 12.64 -30.87
CA THR A 273 2.38 12.48 -30.12
C THR A 273 2.23 11.10 -29.46
N GLY A 274 3.21 10.21 -29.60
CA GLY A 274 3.13 8.82 -29.15
C GLY A 274 2.93 8.68 -27.64
N ALA A 275 3.67 9.48 -26.86
CA ALA A 275 3.55 9.48 -25.39
C ALA A 275 2.16 9.95 -24.91
N ASP A 276 1.59 10.94 -25.59
CA ASP A 276 0.27 11.50 -25.28
C ASP A 276 -0.83 10.46 -25.55
N ALA A 277 -0.78 9.84 -26.73
CA ALA A 277 -1.73 8.80 -27.11
C ALA A 277 -1.62 7.55 -26.21
N LEU A 278 -0.41 7.18 -25.77
CA LEU A 278 -0.21 6.12 -24.78
C LEU A 278 -0.86 6.48 -23.45
N ALA A 279 -0.64 7.71 -22.95
CA ALA A 279 -1.24 8.17 -21.70
C ALA A 279 -2.76 8.20 -21.74
N GLU A 280 -3.36 8.60 -22.86
CA GLU A 280 -4.81 8.55 -23.05
C GLU A 280 -5.36 7.11 -22.99
N ARG A 281 -4.70 6.15 -23.66
CA ARG A 281 -5.15 4.75 -23.66
C ARG A 281 -4.97 4.07 -22.31
N VAL A 282 -3.81 4.27 -21.65
CA VAL A 282 -3.57 3.78 -20.28
C VAL A 282 -4.56 4.42 -19.31
N GLY A 283 -4.85 5.71 -19.45
CA GLY A 283 -5.84 6.41 -18.63
C GLY A 283 -7.25 5.86 -18.82
N ALA A 284 -7.66 5.59 -20.05
CA ALA A 284 -8.95 4.97 -20.35
C ALA A 284 -9.07 3.56 -19.75
N ALA A 285 -8.03 2.72 -19.90
CA ALA A 285 -7.98 1.39 -19.30
C ALA A 285 -8.05 1.45 -17.76
N TRP A 286 -7.32 2.38 -17.14
CA TRP A 286 -7.39 2.61 -15.70
C TRP A 286 -8.79 3.00 -15.24
N VAL A 287 -9.38 4.03 -15.85
CA VAL A 287 -10.69 4.56 -15.45
C VAL A 287 -11.79 3.53 -15.67
N ALA A 288 -11.73 2.74 -16.74
CA ALA A 288 -12.68 1.66 -16.99
C ALA A 288 -12.65 0.57 -15.89
N ARG A 289 -11.47 0.35 -15.28
CA ARG A 289 -11.26 -0.72 -14.30
C ARG A 289 -11.45 -0.27 -12.86
N PHE A 290 -10.93 0.90 -12.50
CA PHE A 290 -10.90 1.38 -11.12
C PHE A 290 -11.74 2.63 -10.88
N GLY A 291 -12.31 3.20 -11.94
CA GLY A 291 -12.91 4.53 -11.90
C GLY A 291 -11.87 5.64 -11.87
N ARG A 292 -12.35 6.87 -11.77
CA ARG A 292 -11.52 8.07 -11.61
C ARG A 292 -11.59 8.54 -10.17
N THR A 293 -10.43 8.83 -9.58
CA THR A 293 -10.34 9.50 -8.27
C THR A 293 -10.02 10.99 -8.44
N ILE A 294 -10.25 11.77 -7.38
CA ILE A 294 -9.83 13.17 -7.35
C ILE A 294 -8.30 13.20 -7.20
N PRO A 295 -7.56 13.87 -8.11
CA PRO A 295 -6.11 14.02 -7.97
C PRO A 295 -5.74 14.69 -6.66
N VAL A 296 -4.79 14.10 -5.93
CA VAL A 296 -4.26 14.66 -4.69
C VAL A 296 -3.08 15.57 -5.02
N PRO A 297 -2.95 16.77 -4.42
CA PRO A 297 -1.77 17.60 -4.60
C PRO A 297 -0.49 16.87 -4.17
N GLU A 298 0.57 16.97 -4.97
CA GLU A 298 1.83 16.24 -4.75
C GLU A 298 2.51 16.62 -3.43
N GLU A 299 2.41 17.90 -3.04
CA GLU A 299 2.90 18.40 -1.76
C GLU A 299 2.16 17.81 -0.55
N THR A 300 0.89 17.43 -0.72
CA THR A 300 0.06 16.77 0.29
C THR A 300 0.43 15.30 0.39
N LEU A 301 0.56 14.60 -0.75
CA LEU A 301 1.05 13.22 -0.80
C LEU A 301 2.43 13.10 -0.15
N ALA A 302 3.33 14.04 -0.44
CA ALA A 302 4.68 14.03 0.13
C ALA A 302 4.67 14.13 1.67
N VAL A 303 3.72 14.84 2.29
CA VAL A 303 3.59 14.92 3.75
C VAL A 303 3.16 13.57 4.33
N LEU A 304 2.17 12.91 3.74
CA LEU A 304 1.71 11.60 4.22
C LEU A 304 2.74 10.49 3.91
N ALA A 305 3.46 10.58 2.80
CA ALA A 305 4.52 9.63 2.44
C ALA A 305 5.74 9.69 3.38
N GLU A 306 5.88 10.73 4.22
CA GLU A 306 6.89 10.75 5.29
C GLU A 306 6.53 9.81 6.46
N LEU A 307 5.29 9.30 6.53
CA LEU A 307 4.91 8.25 7.48
C LEU A 307 5.42 6.90 6.97
N ASP A 308 6.08 6.14 7.85
CA ASP A 308 6.65 4.83 7.49
C ASP A 308 5.54 3.86 7.04
N HIS A 309 5.81 2.97 6.10
CA HIS A 309 4.84 1.94 5.65
C HIS A 309 4.42 0.98 6.77
N ALA A 310 5.20 0.89 7.86
CA ALA A 310 4.79 0.18 9.07
C ALA A 310 3.66 0.89 9.83
N THR A 311 3.48 2.19 9.59
CA THR A 311 2.41 3.04 10.12
C THR A 311 1.26 3.15 9.10
N LEU A 312 1.57 3.32 7.82
CA LEU A 312 0.59 3.34 6.73
C LEU A 312 0.48 1.98 6.04
N HIS A 313 -0.44 1.15 6.52
CA HIS A 313 -0.76 -0.14 5.88
C HIS A 313 -1.53 0.04 4.55
N THR A 314 -2.25 1.16 4.45
CA THR A 314 -2.95 1.62 3.26
C THR A 314 -2.15 2.74 2.57
N PRO A 315 -2.00 2.72 1.23
CA PRO A 315 -1.20 3.71 0.53
C PRO A 315 -1.67 5.15 0.76
N ALA A 316 -0.72 6.09 0.81
CA ALA A 316 -0.99 7.50 1.12
C ALA A 316 -2.03 8.14 0.18
N ALA A 317 -2.00 7.81 -1.12
CA ALA A 317 -2.97 8.30 -2.09
C ALA A 317 -4.39 7.83 -1.78
N GLN A 318 -4.57 6.57 -1.38
CA GLN A 318 -5.89 6.05 -0.99
C GLN A 318 -6.39 6.68 0.31
N ILE A 319 -5.49 6.93 1.27
CA ILE A 319 -5.81 7.69 2.49
C ILE A 319 -6.30 9.10 2.13
N CYS A 320 -5.54 9.82 1.30
CA CYS A 320 -5.91 11.17 0.85
C CYS A 320 -7.23 11.18 0.07
N GLY A 321 -7.47 10.19 -0.79
CA GLY A 321 -8.73 10.03 -1.51
C GLY A 321 -9.94 9.92 -0.59
N ALA A 322 -9.81 9.24 0.55
CA ALA A 322 -10.87 9.17 1.56
C ALA A 322 -11.18 10.53 2.21
N PHE A 323 -10.19 11.42 2.34
CA PHE A 323 -10.46 12.80 2.78
C PHE A 323 -11.15 13.62 1.68
N LEU A 324 -10.76 13.45 0.42
CA LEU A 324 -11.29 14.23 -0.70
C LEU A 324 -12.74 13.86 -1.05
N ALA A 325 -13.09 12.58 -0.97
CA ALA A 325 -14.42 12.07 -1.32
C ALA A 325 -14.86 10.95 -0.36
N PRO A 326 -15.14 11.26 0.92
CA PRO A 326 -15.35 10.25 1.96
C PRO A 326 -16.58 9.37 1.69
N ALA A 327 -17.66 9.94 1.14
CA ALA A 327 -18.90 9.21 0.85
C ALA A 327 -18.80 8.29 -0.39
N ASP A 328 -17.90 8.61 -1.34
CA ASP A 328 -17.69 7.80 -2.55
C ASP A 328 -16.56 6.78 -2.37
N HIS A 329 -15.72 6.96 -1.35
CA HIS A 329 -14.55 6.11 -1.13
C HIS A 329 -14.95 4.74 -0.56
N PRO A 330 -14.50 3.61 -1.14
CA PRO A 330 -15.02 2.27 -0.83
C PRO A 330 -14.78 1.81 0.61
N LEU A 331 -13.83 2.41 1.33
CA LEU A 331 -13.55 2.06 2.72
C LEU A 331 -14.31 2.95 3.74
N SER A 332 -14.81 4.11 3.35
CA SER A 332 -15.52 5.03 4.26
C SER A 332 -16.99 5.25 3.89
N GLY A 333 -17.33 5.15 2.62
CA GLY A 333 -18.66 5.45 2.08
C GLY A 333 -19.65 4.30 2.09
N VAL A 334 -19.22 3.07 2.42
CA VAL A 334 -20.05 1.86 2.38
C VAL A 334 -20.06 1.19 3.75
N ASP A 335 -21.24 0.72 4.19
CA ASP A 335 -21.36 -0.11 5.38
C ASP A 335 -20.70 -1.48 5.15
N HIS A 336 -19.86 -1.90 6.09
CA HIS A 336 -19.18 -3.19 6.03
C HIS A 336 -19.93 -4.19 6.91
N ASP A 337 -20.39 -5.30 6.30
CA ASP A 337 -21.06 -6.42 6.96
C ASP A 337 -20.17 -7.68 7.00
N PRO A 338 -19.08 -7.67 7.78
CA PRO A 338 -18.22 -8.83 7.88
C PRO A 338 -18.85 -9.95 8.73
N TRP A 339 -18.31 -11.16 8.55
CA TRP A 339 -18.66 -12.32 9.35
C TRP A 339 -17.40 -13.07 9.81
N LEU A 340 -17.58 -13.93 10.80
CA LEU A 340 -16.53 -14.82 11.25
C LEU A 340 -16.48 -16.10 10.41
N ALA A 341 -15.27 -16.54 10.06
CA ALA A 341 -15.00 -17.77 9.34
C ALA A 341 -13.84 -18.54 9.99
N GLU A 342 -13.66 -19.81 9.61
CA GLU A 342 -12.59 -20.69 10.11
C GLU A 342 -11.55 -20.98 9.04
N GLY A 343 -10.28 -21.04 9.46
CA GLY A 343 -9.15 -21.37 8.61
C GLY A 343 -8.00 -21.98 9.40
N LEU A 344 -6.86 -22.17 8.73
CA LEU A 344 -5.68 -22.82 9.31
C LEU A 344 -5.14 -22.13 10.58
N GLY A 345 -5.44 -20.84 10.78
CA GLY A 345 -5.03 -20.05 11.94
C GLY A 345 -6.12 -19.83 13.00
N GLY A 346 -7.22 -20.60 12.96
CA GLY A 346 -8.39 -20.42 13.82
C GLY A 346 -9.46 -19.53 13.19
N VAL A 347 -10.31 -18.94 14.04
CA VAL A 347 -11.36 -18.02 13.62
C VAL A 347 -10.75 -16.69 13.17
N TYR A 348 -11.28 -16.12 12.08
CA TYR A 348 -10.92 -14.81 11.56
C TYR A 348 -12.16 -14.06 11.05
N CYS A 349 -12.09 -12.72 11.07
CA CYS A 349 -13.12 -11.85 10.49
C CYS A 349 -12.87 -11.71 8.98
N THR A 350 -13.91 -11.86 8.18
CA THR A 350 -13.82 -11.77 6.72
C THR A 350 -15.07 -11.10 6.14
N SER A 351 -14.98 -10.67 4.89
CA SER A 351 -16.10 -10.14 4.12
C SER A 351 -15.93 -10.52 2.65
N GLU A 352 -16.89 -10.16 1.82
CA GLU A 352 -16.70 -10.23 0.36
C GLU A 352 -15.45 -9.41 -0.04
N GLY A 353 -14.66 -9.96 -0.97
CA GLY A 353 -13.53 -9.26 -1.59
C GLY A 353 -12.38 -8.83 -0.66
N GLN A 354 -12.25 -9.38 0.56
CA GLN A 354 -11.32 -8.91 1.60
C GLN A 354 -11.60 -7.50 2.16
N GLY A 355 -12.81 -6.96 1.96
CA GLY A 355 -13.20 -5.61 2.36
C GLY A 355 -12.88 -5.25 3.82
N VAL A 356 -13.27 -6.08 4.80
CA VAL A 356 -13.06 -5.79 6.23
C VAL A 356 -11.58 -5.73 6.61
N ARG A 357 -10.75 -6.60 6.01
CA ARG A 357 -9.31 -6.57 6.25
C ARG A 357 -8.72 -5.25 5.78
N TRP A 358 -9.10 -4.79 4.59
CA TRP A 358 -8.64 -3.50 4.07
C TRP A 358 -9.18 -2.33 4.87
N PHE A 359 -10.41 -2.44 5.37
CA PHE A 359 -10.99 -1.45 6.27
C PHE A 359 -10.21 -1.35 7.59
N GLU A 360 -9.86 -2.47 8.23
CA GLU A 360 -9.02 -2.48 9.44
C GLU A 360 -7.61 -1.91 9.19
N GLU A 361 -6.97 -2.27 8.08
CA GLU A 361 -5.68 -1.68 7.66
C GLU A 361 -5.80 -0.16 7.42
N PHE A 362 -6.94 0.29 6.89
CA PHE A 362 -7.25 1.71 6.67
C PHE A 362 -7.48 2.44 8.00
N LEU A 363 -8.29 1.90 8.90
CA LEU A 363 -8.46 2.44 10.26
C LEU A 363 -7.13 2.54 10.99
N LYS A 364 -6.30 1.50 10.93
CA LYS A 364 -4.95 1.55 11.52
C LYS A 364 -4.11 2.68 10.93
N SER A 365 -4.17 2.90 9.62
CA SER A 365 -3.44 3.97 8.95
C SER A 365 -3.96 5.37 9.35
N LEU A 366 -5.27 5.52 9.58
CA LEU A 366 -5.88 6.78 10.03
C LEU A 366 -5.40 7.22 11.41
N SER A 367 -5.00 6.30 12.29
CA SER A 367 -4.44 6.64 13.61
C SER A 367 -3.19 7.54 13.50
N GLY A 368 -2.37 7.33 12.47
CA GLY A 368 -1.21 8.18 12.16
C GLY A 368 -1.53 9.33 11.20
N ALA A 369 -2.46 9.13 10.26
CA ALA A 369 -2.76 10.13 9.24
C ALA A 369 -3.60 11.30 9.75
N LEU A 370 -4.63 11.07 10.59
CA LEU A 370 -5.53 12.12 11.07
C LEU A 370 -4.78 13.28 11.75
N PRO A 371 -3.85 13.03 12.70
CA PRO A 371 -3.13 14.13 13.33
C PRO A 371 -2.17 14.86 12.39
N VAL A 372 -1.57 14.14 11.44
CA VAL A 372 -0.67 14.73 10.43
C VAL A 372 -1.45 15.61 9.45
N VAL A 373 -2.61 15.17 8.98
CA VAL A 373 -3.50 15.96 8.11
C VAL A 373 -3.96 17.23 8.83
N TYR A 374 -4.30 17.13 10.12
CA TYR A 374 -4.66 18.28 10.93
C TYR A 374 -3.49 19.27 11.13
N ALA A 375 -2.32 18.76 11.50
CA ALA A 375 -1.19 19.56 11.98
C ALA A 375 -0.27 20.08 10.85
N GLU A 376 0.02 19.23 9.87
CA GLU A 376 1.11 19.44 8.90
C GLU A 376 0.65 19.86 7.51
N LEU A 377 -0.66 19.89 7.25
CA LEU A 377 -1.23 20.49 6.05
C LEU A 377 -1.74 21.91 6.34
N PRO A 378 -1.57 22.86 5.41
CA PRO A 378 -2.04 24.21 5.62
C PRO A 378 -3.56 24.31 5.52
N ALA A 379 -4.15 25.33 6.13
CA ALA A 379 -5.52 25.72 5.84
C ALA A 379 -5.69 26.03 4.34
N GLY A 380 -6.77 25.56 3.74
CA GLY A 380 -6.99 25.61 2.30
C GLY A 380 -6.50 24.38 1.52
N ASP A 381 -5.75 23.47 2.14
CA ASP A 381 -5.46 22.15 1.56
C ASP A 381 -6.74 21.29 1.50
N PRO A 382 -7.07 20.68 0.34
CA PRO A 382 -8.32 19.97 0.16
C PRO A 382 -8.43 18.68 0.99
N VAL A 383 -7.30 18.00 1.29
CA VAL A 383 -7.28 16.82 2.17
C VAL A 383 -7.53 17.25 3.61
N ARG A 384 -6.95 18.37 4.05
CA ARG A 384 -7.25 18.93 5.39
C ARG A 384 -8.71 19.36 5.50
N ALA A 385 -9.24 20.01 4.47
CA ALA A 385 -10.64 20.46 4.45
C ALA A 385 -11.64 19.30 4.52
N GLY A 386 -11.29 18.13 4.00
CA GLY A 386 -12.12 16.92 4.01
C GLY A 386 -12.19 16.18 5.34
N LEU A 387 -11.33 16.49 6.31
CA LEU A 387 -11.24 15.77 7.58
C LEU A 387 -12.59 15.71 8.35
N PRO A 388 -13.35 16.81 8.53
CA PRO A 388 -14.65 16.75 9.20
C PRO A 388 -15.65 15.78 8.54
N ALA A 389 -15.69 15.77 7.21
CA ALA A 389 -16.59 14.90 6.45
C ALA A 389 -16.18 13.42 6.58
N LEU A 390 -14.89 13.12 6.49
CA LEU A 390 -14.39 11.75 6.72
C LEU A 390 -14.70 11.25 8.14
N LEU A 391 -14.54 12.09 9.17
CA LEU A 391 -14.91 11.73 10.54
C LEU A 391 -16.41 11.44 10.66
N ALA A 392 -17.26 12.20 9.97
CA ALA A 392 -18.71 11.96 9.98
C ALA A 392 -19.07 10.62 9.34
N GLU A 393 -18.52 10.33 8.15
CA GLU A 393 -18.74 9.04 7.46
C GLU A 393 -18.27 7.86 8.33
N LEU A 394 -17.06 7.92 8.88
CA LEU A 394 -16.53 6.84 9.72
C LEU A 394 -17.36 6.61 10.98
N ARG A 395 -17.89 7.67 11.60
CA ARG A 395 -18.82 7.54 12.74
C ARG A 395 -20.10 6.82 12.32
N ALA A 396 -20.66 7.16 11.16
CA ALA A 396 -21.81 6.46 10.63
C ALA A 396 -21.51 4.97 10.38
N ARG A 397 -20.33 4.63 9.85
CA ARG A 397 -19.88 3.22 9.70
C ARG A 397 -19.71 2.51 11.03
N PHE A 398 -19.22 3.20 12.06
CA PHE A 398 -19.12 2.62 13.41
C PHE A 398 -20.48 2.42 14.08
N ASP A 399 -21.50 3.16 13.68
CA ASP A 399 -22.87 2.98 14.20
C ASP A 399 -23.62 1.85 13.48
N HIS A 400 -23.05 1.29 12.41
CA HIS A 400 -23.60 0.12 11.71
C HIS A 400 -23.53 -1.14 12.58
N PRO A 401 -24.67 -1.76 12.97
CA PRO A 401 -24.69 -2.88 13.90
C PRO A 401 -24.09 -4.18 13.35
N GLY A 402 -23.97 -4.29 12.02
CA GLY A 402 -23.35 -5.43 11.34
C GLY A 402 -21.82 -5.37 11.33
N LEU A 403 -21.23 -4.21 11.63
CA LEU A 403 -19.78 -4.05 11.62
C LEU A 403 -19.14 -4.85 12.77
N LEU A 404 -18.19 -5.71 12.41
CA LEU A 404 -17.37 -6.48 13.34
C LEU A 404 -15.89 -6.21 13.08
N LEU A 405 -15.14 -5.86 14.12
CA LEU A 405 -13.71 -5.55 14.04
C LEU A 405 -12.89 -6.43 14.99
N ASP A 406 -11.64 -6.72 14.62
CA ASP A 406 -10.66 -7.41 15.46
C ASP A 406 -10.38 -6.60 16.74
N ALA A 407 -10.53 -7.27 17.88
CA ALA A 407 -10.17 -6.75 19.20
C ALA A 407 -8.90 -7.44 19.76
N GLY A 408 -8.18 -8.18 18.94
CA GLY A 408 -6.99 -8.93 19.33
C GLY A 408 -7.31 -10.29 19.94
N TYR A 409 -6.67 -10.57 21.07
CA TYR A 409 -6.72 -11.83 21.79
C TYR A 409 -6.71 -11.55 23.30
N THR A 410 -6.76 -12.57 24.14
CA THR A 410 -6.60 -12.38 25.60
C THR A 410 -5.16 -12.68 26.00
N ALA A 411 -4.47 -11.78 26.74
CA ALA A 411 -3.04 -11.93 27.10
C ALA A 411 -2.69 -13.16 27.94
N ARG A 412 -3.68 -13.97 28.32
CA ARG A 412 -3.48 -15.25 28.98
C ARG A 412 -3.63 -16.32 27.92
N MET A 413 -2.52 -16.86 27.41
CA MET A 413 -2.49 -18.01 26.47
C MET A 413 -3.05 -19.33 27.08
N ARG A 414 -3.94 -19.25 28.07
CA ARG A 414 -4.57 -20.35 28.80
C ARG A 414 -5.96 -19.94 29.28
N ASP A 415 -6.76 -19.29 28.43
CA ASP A 415 -8.18 -19.12 28.75
C ASP A 415 -8.94 -20.37 28.32
N SER A 416 -9.84 -20.83 29.18
CA SER A 416 -10.73 -21.98 28.91
C SER A 416 -12.07 -21.49 28.38
N ALA A 417 -12.78 -22.36 27.67
CA ALA A 417 -14.16 -22.12 27.23
C ALA A 417 -15.06 -21.66 28.39
N ASP A 418 -14.91 -22.25 29.58
CA ASP A 418 -15.70 -21.87 30.77
C ASP A 418 -15.42 -20.44 31.24
N ARG A 419 -14.17 -19.99 31.12
CA ARG A 419 -13.79 -18.63 31.51
C ARG A 419 -14.32 -17.60 30.52
N LEU A 420 -14.19 -17.86 29.22
CA LEU A 420 -14.75 -16.99 28.20
C LEU A 420 -16.29 -16.94 28.32
N ARG A 421 -16.93 -18.08 28.60
CA ARG A 421 -18.37 -18.14 28.88
C ARG A 421 -18.79 -17.29 30.08
N ALA A 422 -17.99 -17.31 31.16
CA ALA A 422 -18.28 -16.49 32.34
C ALA A 422 -18.14 -14.99 32.08
N LEU A 423 -17.25 -14.59 31.15
CA LEU A 423 -17.00 -13.19 30.81
C LEU A 423 -18.00 -12.65 29.77
N PHE A 424 -18.27 -13.42 28.72
CA PHE A 424 -19.02 -12.97 27.53
C PHE A 424 -20.38 -13.67 27.36
N GLY A 425 -20.80 -14.48 28.33
CA GLY A 425 -22.06 -15.21 28.28
C GLY A 425 -21.99 -16.51 27.47
N ASP A 426 -23.14 -17.17 27.34
CA ASP A 426 -23.30 -18.51 26.77
C ASP A 426 -23.81 -18.54 25.33
N ARG A 427 -24.21 -17.39 24.79
CA ARG A 427 -24.76 -17.29 23.44
C ARG A 427 -23.65 -17.51 22.40
N PRO A 428 -23.79 -18.45 21.46
CA PRO A 428 -22.84 -18.60 20.37
C PRO A 428 -23.04 -17.47 19.33
N TYR A 429 -21.97 -17.16 18.59
CA TYR A 429 -22.07 -16.31 17.42
C TYR A 429 -22.91 -16.98 16.33
N VAL A 430 -23.79 -16.20 15.70
CA VAL A 430 -24.62 -16.64 14.57
C VAL A 430 -24.27 -15.77 13.36
N GLY A 431 -23.62 -16.38 12.37
CA GLY A 431 -23.25 -15.74 11.10
C GLY A 431 -23.69 -16.55 9.89
N PRO A 432 -23.42 -16.06 8.67
CA PRO A 432 -23.77 -16.74 7.42
C PRO A 432 -23.05 -18.09 7.24
N ILE A 433 -21.90 -18.27 7.89
CA ILE A 433 -21.12 -19.51 7.86
C ILE A 433 -21.12 -20.12 9.27
N PRO A 434 -21.55 -21.38 9.43
CA PRO A 434 -21.45 -22.09 10.69
C PRO A 434 -19.99 -22.28 11.11
N LEU A 435 -19.70 -22.01 12.39
CA LEU A 435 -18.40 -22.26 13.00
C LEU A 435 -18.43 -23.57 13.79
N THR A 436 -17.35 -24.33 13.74
CA THR A 436 -17.13 -25.52 14.60
C THR A 436 -16.45 -25.14 15.92
N THR A 437 -15.75 -24.02 15.93
CA THR A 437 -15.06 -23.40 17.05
C THR A 437 -16.07 -22.83 18.03
N ALA A 438 -15.84 -23.06 19.33
CA ALA A 438 -16.68 -22.49 20.36
C ALA A 438 -16.60 -20.95 20.36
N THR A 439 -17.76 -20.30 20.40
CA THR A 439 -17.88 -18.84 20.45
C THR A 439 -18.81 -18.39 21.57
N PHE A 440 -18.57 -17.18 22.09
CA PHE A 440 -19.32 -16.55 23.18
C PHE A 440 -19.59 -15.09 22.83
N ASP A 441 -20.85 -14.67 22.80
CA ASP A 441 -21.30 -13.38 22.28
C ASP A 441 -22.22 -12.63 23.28
N ASP A 442 -21.69 -11.56 23.87
CA ASP A 442 -22.42 -10.69 24.80
C ASP A 442 -23.19 -9.55 24.08
N GLY A 443 -23.16 -9.54 22.75
CA GLY A 443 -23.74 -8.52 21.88
C GLY A 443 -22.77 -7.38 21.53
N LEU A 444 -21.79 -7.08 22.38
CA LEU A 444 -20.68 -6.17 22.06
C LEU A 444 -19.48 -6.96 21.54
N THR A 445 -19.02 -7.94 22.33
CA THR A 445 -17.80 -8.71 22.11
C THR A 445 -18.16 -10.15 21.73
N ILE A 446 -17.43 -10.68 20.75
CA ILE A 446 -17.41 -12.09 20.41
C ILE A 446 -16.05 -12.66 20.78
N ALA A 447 -16.02 -13.65 21.65
CA ALA A 447 -14.82 -14.43 21.94
C ALA A 447 -14.90 -15.79 21.26
N SER A 448 -13.84 -16.21 20.56
CA SER A 448 -13.71 -17.55 20.01
C SER A 448 -12.52 -18.28 20.63
N ILE A 449 -12.64 -19.59 20.83
CA ILE A 449 -11.56 -20.44 21.32
C ILE A 449 -11.42 -21.71 20.48
N ALA A 450 -10.29 -21.82 19.78
CA ALA A 450 -9.92 -23.03 19.04
C ALA A 450 -9.17 -24.00 19.95
N GLU A 451 -9.56 -25.28 19.90
CA GLU A 451 -8.89 -26.37 20.61
C GLU A 451 -7.45 -26.56 20.09
N PRO A 452 -6.52 -27.02 20.96
CA PRO A 452 -5.15 -27.34 20.55
C PRO A 452 -5.09 -28.32 19.37
N THR A 453 -4.11 -28.13 18.50
CA THR A 453 -3.78 -29.04 17.39
C THR A 453 -2.34 -29.53 17.50
N GLU A 454 -1.96 -30.57 16.75
CA GLU A 454 -0.55 -31.03 16.71
C GLU A 454 0.44 -29.92 16.30
N ARG A 455 -0.01 -28.95 15.48
CA ARG A 455 0.80 -27.78 15.07
C ARG A 455 0.77 -26.63 16.09
N HIS A 456 -0.29 -26.51 16.88
CA HIS A 456 -0.51 -25.43 17.85
C HIS A 456 -0.98 -26.03 19.18
N PRO A 457 -0.07 -26.34 20.12
CA PRO A 457 -0.36 -27.12 21.31
C PRO A 457 -1.14 -26.37 22.41
N ASP A 458 -1.33 -25.06 22.24
CA ASP A 458 -2.08 -24.20 23.15
C ASP A 458 -3.39 -23.74 22.49
N PRO A 459 -4.49 -23.55 23.27
CA PRO A 459 -5.73 -23.04 22.74
C PRO A 459 -5.55 -21.60 22.22
N SER A 460 -6.11 -21.33 21.04
CA SER A 460 -6.03 -20.00 20.41
C SER A 460 -7.31 -19.22 20.68
N THR A 461 -7.19 -18.10 21.40
CA THR A 461 -8.31 -17.18 21.63
C THR A 461 -8.25 -15.98 20.70
N ARG A 462 -9.41 -15.59 20.16
CA ARG A 462 -9.59 -14.34 19.40
C ARG A 462 -10.79 -13.58 19.93
N LEU A 463 -10.67 -12.26 19.93
CA LEU A 463 -11.73 -11.35 20.31
C LEU A 463 -12.10 -10.47 19.13
N TYR A 464 -13.40 -10.25 18.96
CA TYR A 464 -13.97 -9.31 18.00
C TYR A 464 -14.99 -8.43 18.72
N PHE A 465 -15.25 -7.25 18.21
CA PHE A 465 -16.23 -6.36 18.82
C PHE A 465 -17.03 -5.59 17.78
N ARG A 466 -18.25 -5.19 18.16
CA ARG A 466 -19.18 -4.39 17.38
C ARG A 466 -19.08 -2.92 17.81
N PRO A 467 -18.48 -2.04 17.00
CA PRO A 467 -18.30 -0.64 17.36
C PRO A 467 -19.63 0.07 17.70
N ALA A 468 -20.74 -0.34 17.10
CA ALA A 468 -22.06 0.23 17.36
C ALA A 468 -22.50 0.15 18.83
N TYR A 469 -21.95 -0.82 19.58
CA TYR A 469 -22.24 -1.03 20.99
C TYR A 469 -21.04 -0.72 21.90
N TYR A 470 -19.94 -0.20 21.36
CA TYR A 470 -18.74 0.15 22.11
C TYR A 470 -18.84 1.57 22.65
N ALA A 471 -18.91 1.70 23.97
CA ALA A 471 -19.23 2.94 24.67
C ALA A 471 -18.45 3.08 25.99
N ASP A 472 -18.86 4.04 26.82
CA ASP A 472 -18.40 4.17 28.20
C ASP A 472 -19.32 3.35 29.12
N ASP A 473 -19.24 2.02 29.02
CA ASP A 473 -20.03 1.06 29.80
C ASP A 473 -19.19 -0.10 30.33
N GLU A 474 -19.75 -0.89 31.26
CA GLU A 474 -19.05 -2.00 31.93
C GLU A 474 -18.55 -3.07 30.95
N ARG A 475 -19.28 -3.34 29.86
CA ARG A 475 -18.87 -4.33 28.85
C ARG A 475 -17.67 -3.84 28.04
N SER A 476 -17.67 -2.57 27.68
CA SER A 476 -16.56 -1.93 26.97
C SER A 476 -15.34 -1.80 27.87
N ALA A 477 -15.52 -1.52 29.17
CA ALA A 477 -14.46 -1.55 30.17
C ALA A 477 -13.86 -2.96 30.32
N LEU A 478 -14.71 -4.00 30.38
CA LEU A 478 -14.28 -5.39 30.40
C LEU A 478 -13.45 -5.73 29.16
N LEU A 479 -13.92 -5.37 27.96
CA LEU A 479 -13.19 -5.59 26.72
C LEU A 479 -11.80 -4.93 26.76
N ARG A 480 -11.71 -3.66 27.20
CA ARG A 480 -10.43 -2.95 27.34
C ARG A 480 -9.49 -3.63 28.34
N GLU A 481 -10.03 -4.20 29.41
CA GLU A 481 -9.24 -4.89 30.45
C GLU A 481 -8.68 -6.23 29.94
N VAL A 482 -9.51 -7.04 29.27
CA VAL A 482 -9.17 -8.43 28.91
C VAL A 482 -8.46 -8.55 27.57
N ALA A 483 -8.71 -7.62 26.65
CA ALA A 483 -8.13 -7.65 25.33
C ALA A 483 -6.65 -7.25 25.35
N SER A 484 -5.87 -7.94 24.53
CA SER A 484 -4.44 -7.78 24.35
C SER A 484 -4.09 -8.03 22.89
N GLY A 485 -3.14 -7.26 22.36
CA GLY A 485 -3.09 -7.10 20.91
C GLY A 485 -4.37 -6.42 20.38
N GLY A 486 -4.40 -6.07 19.09
CA GLY A 486 -5.57 -5.39 18.49
C GLY A 486 -5.91 -4.01 19.05
N ALA A 487 -5.09 -3.45 19.97
CA ALA A 487 -5.35 -2.15 20.60
C ALA A 487 -5.54 -1.03 19.56
N TYR A 488 -4.76 -1.07 18.47
CA TYR A 488 -4.83 -0.08 17.40
C TYR A 488 -6.24 0.14 16.82
N THR A 489 -7.06 -0.91 16.69
CA THR A 489 -8.42 -0.81 16.14
C THR A 489 -9.37 -0.15 17.13
N ARG A 490 -9.26 -0.47 18.43
CA ARG A 490 -10.05 0.19 19.47
C ARG A 490 -9.60 1.63 19.67
N ASP A 491 -8.29 1.86 19.73
CA ASP A 491 -7.69 3.17 19.94
C ASP A 491 -8.09 4.15 18.84
N VAL A 492 -8.20 3.70 17.58
CA VAL A 492 -8.67 4.57 16.49
C VAL A 492 -10.18 4.81 16.53
N VAL A 493 -10.99 3.82 16.94
CA VAL A 493 -12.43 4.05 17.19
C VAL A 493 -12.62 5.09 18.30
N ASP A 494 -11.89 4.94 19.41
CA ASP A 494 -11.87 5.88 20.53
C ASP A 494 -11.36 7.26 20.10
N LEU A 495 -10.34 7.35 19.23
CA LEU A 495 -9.86 8.61 18.67
C LEU A 495 -10.93 9.31 17.82
N ILE A 496 -11.57 8.59 16.90
CA ILE A 496 -12.55 9.15 15.95
C ILE A 496 -13.84 9.58 16.67
N ARG A 497 -14.35 8.76 17.60
CA ARG A 497 -15.50 9.15 18.43
C ARG A 497 -15.13 10.14 19.52
N GLY A 498 -13.85 10.19 19.86
CA GLY A 498 -13.32 11.00 20.94
C GLY A 498 -13.38 12.50 20.69
N ASP A 499 -13.17 13.18 21.80
CA ASP A 499 -13.34 14.61 21.95
C ASP A 499 -12.30 15.42 21.14
N TRP A 500 -11.10 14.86 20.93
CA TRP A 500 -10.07 15.44 20.07
C TRP A 500 -10.56 15.59 18.63
N SER A 501 -11.13 14.54 18.04
CA SER A 501 -11.63 14.55 16.66
C SER A 501 -12.77 15.55 16.48
N ARG A 502 -13.65 15.67 17.49
CA ARG A 502 -14.70 16.70 17.52
C ARG A 502 -14.11 18.11 17.49
N ARG A 503 -13.17 18.42 18.40
CA ARG A 503 -12.52 19.75 18.45
C ARG A 503 -11.75 20.07 17.17
N VAL A 504 -11.03 19.10 16.60
CA VAL A 504 -10.34 19.27 15.31
C VAL A 504 -11.32 19.58 14.18
N ALA A 505 -12.43 18.86 14.10
CA ALA A 505 -13.47 19.13 13.10
C ALA A 505 -14.07 20.54 13.24
N GLU A 506 -14.35 20.97 14.47
CA GLU A 506 -14.85 22.32 14.78
C GLU A 506 -13.84 23.41 14.35
N ARG A 507 -12.54 23.21 14.62
CA ARG A 507 -11.48 24.14 14.21
C ARG A 507 -11.35 24.28 12.69
N ILE A 508 -11.46 23.17 11.96
CA ILE A 508 -11.40 23.18 10.50
C ILE A 508 -12.65 23.84 9.92
N THR A 509 -13.84 23.51 10.43
CA THR A 509 -15.12 24.04 9.92
C THR A 509 -15.32 25.52 10.24
N SER A 510 -14.72 26.02 11.33
CA SER A 510 -14.78 27.43 11.72
C SER A 510 -13.72 28.31 11.05
N ASP A 511 -12.91 27.77 10.13
CA ASP A 511 -11.80 28.46 9.48
C ASP A 511 -10.89 29.17 10.50
N ALA A 512 -10.54 28.47 11.59
CA ALA A 512 -9.76 29.03 12.69
C ALA A 512 -8.35 29.53 12.29
N LEU A 513 -7.90 29.21 11.09
CA LEU A 513 -6.62 29.64 10.52
C LEU A 513 -6.85 30.36 9.18
N PRO A 514 -6.04 31.39 8.85
CA PRO A 514 -6.06 31.99 7.52
C PRO A 514 -5.55 30.98 6.46
N PRO A 515 -5.97 31.09 5.18
CA PRO A 515 -5.45 30.25 4.10
C PRO A 515 -3.92 30.25 4.05
N GLY A 516 -3.33 29.06 3.89
CA GLY A 516 -1.89 28.84 3.95
C GLY A 516 -1.30 28.73 5.37
N GLY A 517 -2.08 29.04 6.42
CA GLY A 517 -1.66 28.94 7.82
C GLY A 517 -1.61 27.50 8.32
N TYR A 518 -0.71 27.21 9.26
CA TYR A 518 -0.52 25.89 9.85
C TYR A 518 -0.91 25.88 11.34
N GLU A 519 -1.53 24.78 11.80
CA GLU A 519 -1.76 24.56 13.22
C GLU A 519 -0.42 24.43 14.00
N CYS A 520 0.63 23.99 13.30
CA CYS A 520 1.98 23.95 13.83
C CYS A 520 2.63 25.33 14.06
N ASP A 521 2.06 26.44 13.57
CA ASP A 521 2.55 27.81 13.82
C ASP A 521 1.77 28.46 14.97
N PRO A 522 2.33 28.55 16.18
CA PRO A 522 1.65 29.16 17.33
C PRO A 522 1.30 30.63 17.13
N ALA A 523 2.00 31.36 16.25
CA ALA A 523 1.72 32.78 16.03
C ALA A 523 0.35 33.01 15.41
N VAL A 524 -0.17 32.05 14.66
CA VAL A 524 -1.53 32.06 14.10
C VAL A 524 -2.49 31.16 14.87
N ALA A 525 -2.02 30.02 15.36
CA ALA A 525 -2.88 29.02 16.01
C ALA A 525 -3.17 29.35 17.49
N ALA A 526 -2.24 30.01 18.18
CA ALA A 526 -2.31 30.33 19.61
C ALA A 526 -1.64 31.69 19.96
N PRO A 527 -2.07 32.81 19.34
CA PRO A 527 -1.39 34.10 19.46
C PRO A 527 -1.33 34.63 20.91
N GLU A 528 -2.35 34.35 21.72
CA GLU A 528 -2.38 34.73 23.14
C GLU A 528 -1.29 34.00 23.95
N THR A 529 -1.09 32.71 23.69
CA THR A 529 -0.01 31.92 24.31
C THR A 529 1.36 32.44 23.89
N VAL A 530 1.53 32.80 22.60
CA VAL A 530 2.78 33.43 22.12
C VAL A 530 3.05 34.74 22.85
N ALA A 531 2.02 35.59 23.04
CA ALA A 531 2.18 36.85 23.76
C ALA A 531 2.56 36.64 25.24
N ARG A 532 1.99 35.64 25.91
CA ARG A 532 2.36 35.26 27.29
C ARG A 532 3.83 34.84 27.36
N VAL A 533 4.27 33.95 26.47
CA VAL A 533 5.65 33.44 26.43
C VAL A 533 6.65 34.55 26.11
N ALA A 534 6.35 35.38 25.10
CA ALA A 534 7.19 36.51 24.71
C ALA A 534 7.42 37.47 25.89
N LYS A 535 6.35 37.80 26.62
CA LYS A 535 6.43 38.64 27.81
C LYS A 535 7.24 37.99 28.94
N ALA A 536 6.98 36.72 29.24
CA ALA A 536 7.64 36.02 30.34
C ALA A 536 9.14 35.83 30.11
N LEU A 537 9.55 35.54 28.89
CA LEU A 537 10.95 35.33 28.52
C LEU A 537 11.65 36.62 28.05
N SER A 538 10.93 37.74 27.95
CA SER A 538 11.43 39.01 27.40
C SER A 538 12.06 38.85 26.00
N VAL A 539 11.40 38.08 25.14
CA VAL A 539 11.80 37.82 23.74
C VAL A 539 10.73 38.31 22.76
N ASP A 540 11.05 38.35 21.46
CA ASP A 540 10.07 38.66 20.43
C ASP A 540 9.09 37.50 20.15
N THR A 541 8.05 37.77 19.37
CA THR A 541 7.01 36.78 19.04
C THR A 541 7.54 35.60 18.23
N ASP A 542 8.59 35.79 17.43
CA ASP A 542 9.18 34.71 16.64
C ASP A 542 9.92 33.72 17.55
N ALA A 543 10.74 34.23 18.48
CA ALA A 543 11.41 33.42 19.48
C ALA A 543 10.40 32.68 20.36
N ALA A 544 9.34 33.36 20.82
CA ALA A 544 8.27 32.74 21.60
C ALA A 544 7.54 31.62 20.84
N ALA A 545 7.21 31.85 19.56
CA ALA A 545 6.60 30.82 18.71
C ALA A 545 7.54 29.62 18.51
N LEU A 546 8.82 29.86 18.23
CA LEU A 546 9.83 28.80 18.11
C LEU A 546 9.94 27.98 19.41
N TYR A 547 9.92 28.63 20.57
CA TYR A 547 10.00 27.94 21.86
C TYR A 547 8.79 27.02 22.09
N LEU A 548 7.57 27.50 21.82
CA LEU A 548 6.37 26.67 21.91
C LEU A 548 6.42 25.46 20.95
N GLN A 549 6.92 25.66 19.72
CA GLN A 549 7.14 24.56 18.77
C GLN A 549 8.15 23.53 19.30
N LEU A 550 9.24 23.99 19.93
CA LEU A 550 10.24 23.14 20.55
C LEU A 550 9.70 22.40 21.78
N LEU A 551 8.76 22.95 22.52
CA LEU A 551 8.11 22.30 23.66
C LEU A 551 7.14 21.21 23.22
N ALA A 552 6.24 21.53 22.27
CA ALA A 552 5.04 20.74 22.02
C ALA A 552 5.12 19.82 20.78
N LEU A 553 5.87 20.17 19.74
CA LEU A 553 5.84 19.38 18.51
C LEU A 553 6.77 18.16 18.60
N GLU A 554 6.32 17.03 18.08
CA GLU A 554 7.10 15.78 18.05
C GLU A 554 8.37 15.94 17.18
N ARG A 555 8.26 16.64 16.03
CA ARG A 555 9.33 16.74 15.01
C ARG A 555 9.58 18.17 14.50
N PRO A 556 10.00 19.12 15.36
CA PRO A 556 10.27 20.50 14.96
C PRO A 556 11.66 20.63 14.30
N SER A 557 11.88 19.96 13.15
CA SER A 557 13.11 20.18 12.39
C SER A 557 13.17 21.61 11.85
N ASP A 558 14.38 22.15 11.63
CA ASP A 558 14.52 23.53 11.15
C ASP A 558 13.81 23.74 9.81
N ARG A 559 13.76 22.72 8.95
CA ARG A 559 13.05 22.75 7.67
C ARG A 559 11.53 22.88 7.87
N ARG A 560 10.97 22.10 8.79
CA ARG A 560 9.55 22.08 9.10
C ARG A 560 9.09 23.37 9.77
N VAL A 561 9.82 23.82 10.79
CA VAL A 561 9.59 25.12 11.46
C VAL A 561 9.55 26.26 10.45
N ARG A 562 10.53 26.32 9.53
CA ARG A 562 10.54 27.34 8.47
C ARG A 562 9.35 27.24 7.53
N ARG A 563 8.95 26.02 7.15
CA ARG A 563 7.76 25.80 6.31
C ARG A 563 6.50 26.32 7.01
N TRP A 564 6.26 25.90 8.24
CA TRP A 564 5.04 26.23 8.98
C TRP A 564 4.91 27.74 9.24
N ASN A 565 6.00 28.39 9.65
CA ASN A 565 5.99 29.80 9.99
C ASN A 565 6.20 30.74 8.78
N GLY A 566 6.42 30.20 7.57
CA GLY A 566 6.79 30.98 6.39
C GLY A 566 8.13 31.74 6.55
N TRP A 567 9.07 31.19 7.33
CA TRP A 567 10.33 31.86 7.65
C TRP A 567 11.44 31.52 6.66
N ASN A 568 12.23 32.54 6.32
CA ASN A 568 13.55 32.32 5.72
C ASN A 568 14.58 31.91 6.78
N THR A 569 15.75 31.45 6.34
CA THR A 569 16.83 30.98 7.21
C THR A 569 17.32 32.04 8.19
N ALA A 570 17.40 33.32 7.78
CA ALA A 570 17.92 34.39 8.62
C ALA A 570 16.96 34.72 9.78
N ARG A 571 15.65 34.78 9.51
CA ARG A 571 14.61 34.98 10.53
C ARG A 571 14.64 33.86 11.57
N HIS A 572 14.71 32.61 11.11
CA HIS A 572 14.80 31.45 12.01
C HIS A 572 16.05 31.50 12.92
N LYS A 573 17.22 31.83 12.37
CA LYS A 573 18.46 31.94 13.16
C LYS A 573 18.39 33.04 14.23
N ARG A 574 17.72 34.17 13.95
CA ARG A 574 17.54 35.22 14.96
C ARG A 574 16.64 34.76 16.11
N ALA A 575 15.52 34.09 15.81
CA ALA A 575 14.65 33.52 16.83
C ALA A 575 15.40 32.50 17.71
N ALA A 576 16.19 31.61 17.10
CA ALA A 576 17.00 30.64 17.83
C ALA A 576 18.04 31.31 18.75
N ALA A 577 18.77 32.31 18.24
CA ALA A 577 19.77 33.04 19.03
C ALA A 577 19.15 33.84 20.20
N ALA A 578 17.93 34.38 20.02
CA ALA A 578 17.20 35.04 21.08
C ALA A 578 16.83 34.06 22.21
N LEU A 579 16.40 32.84 21.87
CA LEU A 579 16.13 31.80 22.87
C LEU A 579 17.40 31.31 23.59
N GLU A 580 18.52 31.17 22.88
CA GLU A 580 19.81 30.83 23.49
C GLU A 580 20.25 31.92 24.48
N THR A 581 20.08 33.20 24.09
CA THR A 581 20.38 34.34 24.96
C THR A 581 19.48 34.37 26.20
N ALA A 582 18.21 34.00 26.05
CA ALA A 582 17.27 33.84 27.16
C ALA A 582 17.57 32.60 28.04
N GLY A 583 18.48 31.72 27.63
CA GLY A 583 18.91 30.55 28.41
C GLY A 583 17.89 29.41 28.48
N VAL A 584 16.86 29.42 27.63
CA VAL A 584 15.78 28.41 27.63
C VAL A 584 16.00 27.27 26.64
N VAL A 585 17.03 27.38 25.80
CA VAL A 585 17.47 26.35 24.85
C VAL A 585 18.99 26.24 24.84
N VAL A 586 19.49 25.10 24.36
CA VAL A 586 20.91 24.85 24.14
C VAL A 586 21.20 24.55 22.68
N ALA A 587 22.29 25.10 22.15
CA ALA A 587 22.83 24.72 20.85
C ALA A 587 23.55 23.36 20.96
N ASP A 588 23.11 22.38 20.17
CA ASP A 588 23.62 21.00 20.24
C ASP A 588 23.46 20.31 18.88
N LYS A 589 23.99 19.09 18.74
CA LYS A 589 23.79 18.24 17.57
C LYS A 589 23.32 16.85 18.00
N ARG A 590 22.01 16.63 17.87
CA ARG A 590 21.38 15.34 18.22
C ARG A 590 20.98 14.55 16.97
N ALA A 591 21.25 13.25 16.99
CA ALA A 591 21.02 12.36 15.85
C ALA A 591 19.53 12.35 15.44
N ARG A 592 19.26 12.42 14.14
CA ARG A 592 17.92 12.44 13.50
C ARG A 592 17.00 13.61 13.91
N ALA A 593 17.50 14.64 14.62
CA ALA A 593 16.67 15.76 15.06
C ALA A 593 16.41 16.81 13.96
N GLY A 594 17.36 16.99 13.04
CA GLY A 594 17.24 17.95 11.94
C GLY A 594 17.13 19.42 12.39
N ARG A 595 17.59 19.74 13.60
CA ARG A 595 17.57 21.10 14.20
C ARG A 595 18.86 21.42 14.95
N GLY A 596 19.12 22.71 15.15
CA GLY A 596 20.33 23.22 15.82
C GLY A 596 20.16 23.62 17.30
N VAL A 597 18.93 23.81 17.77
CA VAL A 597 18.62 24.17 19.16
C VAL A 597 17.67 23.16 19.80
N PHE A 598 17.82 22.94 21.10
CA PHE A 598 17.14 21.90 21.86
C PHE A 598 16.68 22.39 23.22
N LEU A 599 15.64 21.76 23.76
CA LEU A 599 15.32 21.97 25.17
C LEU A 599 16.46 21.41 26.04
N PRO A 600 16.80 22.08 27.15
CA PRO A 600 17.69 21.53 28.16
C PRO A 600 17.25 20.13 28.65
N GLY A 601 18.22 19.27 28.93
CA GLY A 601 18.00 17.91 29.45
C GLY A 601 18.26 16.76 28.47
N ASP A 602 17.94 15.55 28.95
CA ASP A 602 18.28 14.27 28.34
C ASP A 602 17.60 14.01 27.00
N TRP A 603 18.24 13.18 26.17
CA TRP A 603 17.79 12.80 24.84
C TRP A 603 17.39 11.33 24.77
N ALA A 604 16.12 11.07 24.46
CA ALA A 604 15.62 9.72 24.20
C ALA A 604 15.79 9.37 22.71
N ARG A 605 16.41 8.23 22.44
CA ARG A 605 16.60 7.68 21.09
C ARG A 605 15.35 6.97 20.60
N ALA A 606 15.13 6.90 19.30
CA ALA A 606 14.04 6.10 18.75
C ALA A 606 14.37 4.60 18.84
N THR A 607 13.44 3.77 19.30
CA THR A 607 13.62 2.31 19.32
C THR A 607 13.65 1.71 17.91
N HIS A 608 12.92 2.30 16.96
CA HIS A 608 12.86 1.86 15.58
C HIS A 608 12.60 3.06 14.63
N LYS A 609 12.63 2.83 13.31
CA LYS A 609 12.69 3.91 12.30
C LYS A 609 11.42 4.79 12.23
N SER A 610 10.24 4.25 12.52
CA SER A 610 8.97 5.00 12.48
C SER A 610 8.81 5.98 13.64
N LEU A 611 9.53 5.75 14.75
CA LEU A 611 9.57 6.65 15.91
C LEU A 611 10.67 7.70 15.81
N TRP A 612 10.51 8.77 16.61
CA TRP A 612 11.36 9.94 16.57
C TRP A 612 12.05 10.15 17.91
N PRO A 613 13.37 10.41 17.88
CA PRO A 613 14.06 10.76 19.10
C PRO A 613 13.67 12.18 19.53
N MET A 614 13.57 12.38 20.84
CA MET A 614 13.12 13.64 21.42
C MET A 614 13.69 13.83 22.83
N GLU A 615 13.55 15.04 23.37
CA GLU A 615 13.91 15.33 24.77
C GLU A 615 13.02 14.53 25.73
N VAL A 616 13.60 13.96 26.80
CA VAL A 616 12.85 13.13 27.76
C VAL A 616 11.70 13.92 28.40
N TRP A 617 11.92 15.21 28.68
CA TRP A 617 10.89 16.11 29.18
C TRP A 617 9.69 16.20 28.21
N LYS A 618 9.96 16.40 26.91
CA LYS A 618 8.92 16.45 25.88
C LYS A 618 8.17 15.13 25.78
N ALA A 619 8.88 14.01 25.84
CA ALA A 619 8.23 12.70 25.81
C ALA A 619 7.21 12.56 26.95
N ARG A 620 7.54 13.02 28.16
CA ARG A 620 6.61 13.02 29.30
C ARG A 620 5.41 13.95 29.07
N LEU A 621 5.64 15.16 28.56
CA LEU A 621 4.57 16.11 28.22
C LEU A 621 3.58 15.49 27.21
N LEU A 622 4.10 14.77 26.21
CA LEU A 622 3.31 14.15 25.15
C LEU A 622 2.72 12.78 25.54
N GLY A 623 2.94 12.30 26.76
CA GLY A 623 2.54 10.95 27.18
C GLY A 623 3.26 9.83 26.44
N VAL A 624 4.38 10.14 25.77
CA VAL A 624 5.19 9.19 25.01
C VAL A 624 6.02 8.35 25.98
N ARG A 625 5.86 7.02 25.89
CA ARG A 625 6.57 6.09 26.77
C ARG A 625 8.06 6.04 26.44
N VAL A 626 8.88 6.27 27.47
CA VAL A 626 10.33 6.12 27.42
C VAL A 626 10.74 4.98 28.36
N ILE A 627 11.46 3.99 27.85
CA ILE A 627 12.03 2.89 28.64
C ILE A 627 13.55 2.91 28.44
N GLY A 628 14.29 3.10 29.53
CA GLY A 628 15.73 3.38 29.45
C GLY A 628 15.99 4.71 28.73
N ASP A 629 16.82 4.68 27.69
CA ASP A 629 17.12 5.83 26.83
C ASP A 629 16.30 5.85 25.53
N ARG A 630 15.19 5.12 25.45
CA ARG A 630 14.46 4.94 24.18
C ARG A 630 12.97 5.24 24.23
N VAL A 631 12.48 5.87 23.16
CA VAL A 631 11.06 6.09 22.85
C VAL A 631 10.45 4.81 22.29
N TRP A 632 9.29 4.40 22.81
CA TRP A 632 8.61 3.16 22.43
C TRP A 632 7.29 3.34 21.68
N ASP A 633 6.63 4.48 21.84
CA ASP A 633 5.31 4.74 21.26
C ASP A 633 5.25 6.13 20.63
N HIS A 634 4.19 6.39 19.86
CA HIS A 634 3.87 7.72 19.34
C HIS A 634 3.11 8.57 20.37
N HIS A 635 3.02 9.88 20.13
CA HIS A 635 2.15 10.76 20.91
C HIS A 635 0.67 10.39 20.70
N THR A 636 -0.07 10.20 21.79
CA THR A 636 -1.53 10.04 21.75
C THR A 636 -2.18 11.42 21.81
N TRP A 637 -2.96 11.74 20.78
CA TRP A 637 -3.54 13.06 20.61
C TRP A 637 -4.82 13.21 21.44
N HIS A 638 -4.73 14.06 22.48
CA HIS A 638 -5.87 14.40 23.34
C HIS A 638 -6.22 15.91 23.29
N LEU A 639 -5.24 16.73 22.91
CA LEU A 639 -5.37 18.19 22.78
C LEU A 639 -5.21 18.60 21.32
N THR A 640 -5.91 19.66 20.92
CA THR A 640 -5.59 20.39 19.68
C THR A 640 -4.23 21.10 19.84
N LEU A 641 -3.58 21.49 18.75
CA LEU A 641 -2.24 22.10 18.84
C LEU A 641 -2.22 23.40 19.67
N PRO A 642 -3.20 24.31 19.57
CA PRO A 642 -3.26 25.49 20.45
C PRO A 642 -3.39 25.15 21.93
N GLU A 643 -4.23 24.17 22.26
CA GLU A 643 -4.39 23.66 23.62
C GLU A 643 -3.10 23.02 24.12
N LEU A 644 -2.38 22.29 23.27
CA LEU A 644 -1.10 21.69 23.60
C LEU A 644 -0.01 22.75 23.82
N PHE A 645 0.03 23.81 23.02
CA PHE A 645 0.95 24.94 23.23
C PHE A 645 0.66 25.64 24.56
N ALA A 646 -0.61 25.91 24.87
CA ALA A 646 -1.01 26.50 26.14
C ALA A 646 -0.64 25.58 27.32
N HIS A 647 -0.95 24.28 27.21
CA HIS A 647 -0.62 23.29 28.24
C HIS A 647 0.89 23.18 28.47
N ALA A 648 1.68 23.12 27.40
CA ALA A 648 3.14 23.08 27.50
C ALA A 648 3.69 24.31 28.24
N TRP A 649 3.17 25.50 27.94
CA TRP A 649 3.55 26.72 28.63
C TRP A 649 3.09 26.73 30.10
N ASP A 650 1.87 26.30 30.40
CA ASP A 650 1.36 26.25 31.77
C ASP A 650 2.16 25.26 32.65
N VAL A 651 2.74 24.20 32.07
CA VAL A 651 3.69 23.32 32.77
C VAL A 651 5.00 24.06 33.07
N VAL A 652 5.56 24.77 32.08
CA VAL A 652 6.80 25.55 32.24
C VAL A 652 6.61 26.67 33.28
N GLU A 653 5.51 27.42 33.21
CA GLU A 653 5.20 28.55 34.09
C GLU A 653 5.02 28.13 35.55
N ARG A 654 4.59 26.88 35.79
CA ARG A 654 4.50 26.29 37.14
C ARG A 654 5.83 25.83 37.72
N GLY A 655 6.93 25.94 36.96
CA GLY A 655 8.27 25.54 37.38
C GLY A 655 8.64 24.11 37.00
N ASP A 656 7.78 23.38 36.28
CA ASP A 656 8.02 22.02 35.81
C ASP A 656 8.57 21.99 34.37
N GLY A 657 9.28 23.04 33.96
CA GLY A 657 9.86 23.18 32.62
C GLY A 657 11.05 22.24 32.35
N PRO A 658 11.60 22.27 31.12
CA PRO A 658 12.84 21.58 30.80
C PRO A 658 13.98 22.01 31.74
N ALA A 659 14.75 21.03 32.22
CA ALA A 659 15.72 21.18 33.32
C ALA A 659 17.08 21.74 32.91
#